data_AF-A0A4R6G9X4-F1
#
_entry.id   AF-A0A4R6G9X4-F1
#
_cell.length_a   1.000
_cell.length_b   1.000
_cell.length_c   1.000
_cell.angle_alpha   90.00
_cell.angle_beta   90.00
_cell.angle_gamma   90.00
#
_symmetry.space_group_name_H-M   'P 1'
#
loop_
_entity.id
_entity.type
_entity.pdbx_description
1 polymer ?
#
loop_
_entity_poly.entity_id
_entity_poly.type
_entity_poly.pdbx_seq_one_letter_code
_entity_poly.pdbx_strand_id
1 'polypeptide(L)'
;MSDISPAREDEREWEIDEQRRLELCAAEPIRTPGRIQGHGTLLGVDEPTQTVVLASENADRWLGQRVRDVGNDTMLWTVQHGVAVDPVRVEFDGQLHDMIVHRGTDPLLVELEPVVPGLEYVRTGVVSAIQELAPLTDPDELRRLAARRLKEITGFDRVMCYHFHPDGHGEIVADEREPDMEPYLGLHFPASDIPSQARALYVEKRSRAIVDTEDAGLAVLSLLPEAPIADLGLTELRAVSPHHLQFMRNMGQASTVSFALVIDGELVGLFTCAHRTNRRLPVLLRRSIEVLASQVSMQLASANEIQRLRRQLEARERRASIVAPLYGRGVPAEILVGGDKTVLDLIPADGAYLRIGDAMHSVGTAPSADALSRILDELPATPFVSDALPLEHPQLAVELAGVAGIVAVPLLDEGDWLVFVRGEVAQHVDWLGDQTAGNREHALSPRRSFSSWQQSVTGRSAPWGRHLQDIVELGEDIRATLAQRVQAELAELAWRDPLTGLHNRRFLQDRLDELLEEEVLGVAVVFLDLDGFKEVNDTHGHEAGDAVLLAVGQRLSASARSSDMVVRWGGDEFVIVCLGVDAAHAHEIAARAVSSLEDPIGVEHELICITASAGVVSVDSRVTTTELLDAADSAMYRAKRAGKGRVSA
;
A
#
# COMPACT_ATOMS: atom_id res chain seq x y z
N MET A 1 -0.12 34.36 -19.37
CA MET A 1 -0.91 35.04 -18.33
C MET A 1 -2.33 34.55 -18.50
N SER A 2 -2.61 33.38 -17.94
CA SER A 2 -3.82 32.60 -18.18
C SER A 2 -4.77 32.76 -17.01
N ASP A 3 -6.03 33.08 -17.32
CA ASP A 3 -7.18 33.12 -16.41
C ASP A 3 -7.13 31.97 -15.40
N ILE A 4 -6.94 32.33 -14.14
CA ILE A 4 -7.19 31.43 -13.02
C ILE A 4 -8.71 31.48 -12.82
N SER A 5 -9.39 30.33 -12.95
CA SER A 5 -10.83 30.23 -12.67
C SER A 5 -11.12 30.74 -11.25
N PRO A 6 -12.20 31.49 -10.99
CA PRO A 6 -12.54 32.01 -9.67
C PRO A 6 -12.51 30.96 -8.55
N ALA A 7 -12.93 29.73 -8.86
CA ALA A 7 -12.88 28.61 -7.91
C ALA A 7 -11.46 28.27 -7.42
N ARG A 8 -10.43 28.52 -8.24
CA ARG A 8 -9.02 28.28 -7.90
C ARG A 8 -8.43 29.39 -7.02
N GLU A 9 -8.95 30.61 -7.08
CA GLU A 9 -8.54 31.68 -6.16
C GLU A 9 -9.13 31.44 -4.77
N ASP A 10 -10.39 31.03 -4.69
CA ASP A 10 -11.09 30.72 -3.44
C ASP A 10 -10.43 29.55 -2.66
N GLU A 11 -10.01 28.48 -3.35
CA GLU A 11 -9.29 27.35 -2.74
C GLU A 11 -7.96 27.78 -2.10
N ARG A 12 -7.18 28.61 -2.81
CA ARG A 12 -5.86 29.05 -2.36
C ARG A 12 -5.93 30.01 -1.18
N GLU A 13 -6.92 30.91 -1.17
CA GLU A 13 -7.16 31.79 -0.03
C GLU A 13 -7.56 31.02 1.22
N TRP A 14 -8.36 29.95 1.08
CA TRP A 14 -8.73 29.10 2.20
C TRP A 14 -7.56 28.32 2.79
N GLU A 15 -6.67 27.74 1.97
CA GLU A 15 -5.46 27.05 2.46
C GLU A 15 -4.57 27.99 3.29
N ILE A 16 -4.39 29.24 2.82
CA ILE A 16 -3.60 30.26 3.54
C ILE A 16 -4.27 30.64 4.87
N ASP A 17 -5.59 30.80 4.89
CA ASP A 17 -6.33 31.10 6.12
C ASP A 17 -6.26 29.94 7.14
N GLU A 18 -6.44 28.69 6.69
CA GLU A 18 -6.33 27.50 7.54
C GLU A 18 -4.94 27.38 8.16
N GLN A 19 -3.88 27.58 7.38
CA GLN A 19 -2.50 27.55 7.88
C GLN A 19 -2.26 28.60 8.97
N ARG A 20 -2.76 29.83 8.75
CA ARG A 20 -2.67 30.91 9.75
C ARG A 20 -3.43 30.56 11.03
N ARG A 21 -4.59 29.92 10.93
CA ARG A 21 -5.37 29.47 12.10
C ARG A 21 -4.64 28.39 12.87
N LEU A 22 -4.02 27.43 12.21
CA LEU A 22 -3.21 26.40 12.85
C LEU A 22 -2.08 27.00 13.70
N GLU A 23 -1.37 28.00 13.16
CA GLU A 23 -0.30 28.70 13.88
C GLU A 23 -0.79 29.44 15.12
N LEU A 24 -1.91 30.18 15.00
CA LEU A 24 -2.48 30.93 16.12
C LEU A 24 -3.07 30.01 17.20
N CYS A 25 -3.80 28.96 16.80
CA CYS A 25 -4.35 27.97 17.73
C CYS A 25 -3.26 27.18 18.46
N ALA A 26 -2.10 26.96 17.83
CA ALA A 26 -0.96 26.26 18.45
C ALA A 26 -0.25 27.10 19.53
N ALA A 27 -0.46 28.42 19.56
CA ALA A 27 0.17 29.30 20.55
C ALA A 27 -0.60 29.40 21.88
N GLU A 28 -1.87 28.95 21.92
CA GLU A 28 -2.68 28.99 23.14
C GLU A 28 -2.15 27.98 24.19
N PRO A 29 -1.82 28.39 25.43
CA PRO A 29 -1.26 27.51 26.45
C PRO A 29 -2.31 26.60 27.10
N ILE A 30 -2.89 25.68 26.33
CA ILE A 30 -4.00 24.82 26.78
C ILE A 30 -3.62 23.81 27.87
N ARG A 31 -2.33 23.54 28.07
CA ARG A 31 -1.79 22.69 29.15
C ARG A 31 -1.77 23.39 30.50
N THR A 32 -1.49 24.69 30.50
CA THR A 32 -1.26 25.51 31.69
C THR A 32 -2.27 26.67 31.78
N PRO A 33 -3.60 26.42 31.67
CA PRO A 33 -4.59 27.50 31.63
C PRO A 33 -4.72 28.25 32.98
N GLY A 34 -4.11 27.74 34.06
CA GLY A 34 -4.22 28.30 35.41
C GLY A 34 -5.63 28.22 36.00
N ARG A 35 -6.54 27.49 35.36
CA ARG A 35 -7.95 27.37 35.73
C ARG A 35 -8.45 25.94 35.58
N ILE A 36 -9.50 25.61 36.34
CA ILE A 36 -10.23 24.35 36.27
C ILE A 36 -11.73 24.57 36.03
N GLN A 37 -12.47 23.56 35.59
CA GLN A 37 -13.93 23.52 35.54
C GLN A 37 -14.51 23.40 36.95
N GLY A 38 -15.64 24.05 37.19
CA GLY A 38 -16.31 24.18 38.48
C GLY A 38 -17.15 22.99 38.92
N HIS A 39 -16.97 21.80 38.34
CA HIS A 39 -17.66 20.57 38.76
C HIS A 39 -16.80 19.61 39.63
N GLY A 40 -15.51 19.93 39.85
CA GLY A 40 -14.67 19.35 40.90
C GLY A 40 -13.63 20.37 41.41
N THR A 41 -12.96 20.06 42.53
CA THR A 41 -11.88 20.91 43.09
C THR A 41 -10.52 20.32 42.77
N LEU A 42 -9.49 21.17 42.71
CA LEU A 42 -8.10 20.75 42.51
C LEU A 42 -7.24 21.22 43.69
N LEU A 43 -6.36 20.34 44.15
CA LEU A 43 -5.30 20.63 45.12
C LEU A 43 -3.94 20.28 44.50
N GLY A 44 -2.92 21.10 44.76
CA GLY A 44 -1.52 20.76 44.50
C GLY A 44 -0.80 20.56 45.81
N VAL A 45 -0.20 19.39 46.02
CA VAL A 45 0.45 18.99 47.25
C VAL A 45 1.94 18.90 47.03
N ASP A 46 2.72 19.53 47.90
CA ASP A 46 4.17 19.31 47.96
C ASP A 46 4.42 17.91 48.55
N GLU A 47 4.91 16.97 47.74
CA GLU A 47 5.07 15.56 48.16
C GLU A 47 5.94 15.39 49.40
N PRO A 48 7.10 16.06 49.54
CA PRO A 48 7.97 15.90 50.71
C PRO A 48 7.33 16.35 52.03
N THR A 49 6.64 17.50 52.03
CA THR A 49 6.04 18.06 53.26
C THR A 49 4.59 17.65 53.46
N GLN A 50 3.95 17.10 52.42
CA GLN A 50 2.52 16.78 52.36
C GLN A 50 1.62 18.00 52.62
N THR A 51 2.13 19.19 52.34
CA THR A 51 1.39 20.44 52.50
C THR A 51 0.71 20.82 51.19
N VAL A 52 -0.51 21.35 51.28
CA VAL A 52 -1.20 21.91 50.12
C VAL A 52 -0.54 23.25 49.75
N VAL A 53 0.00 23.34 48.55
CA VAL A 53 0.69 24.52 48.01
C VAL A 53 -0.10 25.20 46.89
N LEU A 54 -1.01 24.49 46.23
CA LEU A 54 -1.99 25.03 45.29
C LEU A 54 -3.41 24.59 45.66
N ALA A 55 -4.40 25.44 45.43
CA ALA A 55 -5.80 25.07 45.57
C ALA A 55 -6.68 25.86 44.60
N SER A 56 -7.72 25.24 44.02
CA SER A 56 -8.72 26.00 43.28
C SER A 56 -9.49 26.95 44.19
N GLU A 57 -9.98 28.07 43.64
CA GLU A 57 -10.64 29.13 44.42
C GLU A 57 -11.85 28.66 45.24
N ASN A 58 -12.45 27.53 44.87
CA ASN A 58 -13.59 26.95 45.55
C ASN A 58 -13.25 25.76 46.46
N ALA A 59 -11.97 25.42 46.65
CA ALA A 59 -11.54 24.30 47.47
C ALA A 59 -12.09 24.39 48.91
N ASP A 60 -12.00 25.55 49.55
CA ASP A 60 -12.51 25.76 50.91
C ASP A 60 -14.02 25.45 51.02
N ARG A 61 -14.79 25.90 50.02
CA ARG A 61 -16.24 25.66 49.94
C ARG A 61 -16.54 24.18 49.74
N TRP A 62 -15.75 23.49 48.92
CA TRP A 62 -15.96 22.07 48.61
C TRP A 62 -15.63 21.15 49.77
N LEU A 63 -14.56 21.48 50.49
CA LEU A 63 -14.08 20.69 51.63
C LEU A 63 -14.87 21.00 52.91
N GLY A 64 -15.70 22.06 52.92
CA GLY A 64 -16.45 22.53 54.08
C GLY A 64 -15.59 23.17 55.17
N GLN A 65 -14.29 23.36 54.90
CA GLN A 65 -13.29 23.88 55.83
C GLN A 65 -12.13 24.52 55.04
N ARG A 66 -11.29 25.30 55.73
CA ARG A 66 -10.12 25.91 55.09
C ARG A 66 -9.14 24.85 54.63
N VAL A 67 -8.69 24.94 53.38
CA VAL A 67 -7.79 23.96 52.75
C VAL A 67 -6.49 23.76 53.52
N ARG A 68 -6.00 24.81 54.19
CA ARG A 68 -4.78 24.79 55.02
C ARG A 68 -4.94 24.01 56.32
N ASP A 69 -6.18 23.84 56.78
CA ASP A 69 -6.53 23.20 58.04
C ASP A 69 -7.12 21.79 57.82
N VAL A 70 -7.13 21.31 56.57
CA VAL A 70 -7.71 20.01 56.20
C VAL A 70 -6.93 18.87 56.85
N GLY A 71 -7.57 18.19 57.80
CA GLY A 71 -7.12 16.91 58.34
C GLY A 71 -8.09 15.80 57.95
N ASN A 72 -7.67 14.89 57.06
CA ASN A 72 -8.43 13.70 56.69
C ASN A 72 -7.47 12.53 56.44
N ASP A 73 -7.55 11.48 57.26
CA ASP A 73 -6.64 10.32 57.19
C ASP A 73 -6.73 9.58 55.86
N THR A 74 -7.93 9.52 55.26
CA THR A 74 -8.12 8.87 53.96
C THR A 74 -7.53 9.73 52.84
N MET A 75 -7.67 11.06 52.92
CA MET A 75 -6.98 11.96 52.00
C MET A 75 -5.46 11.82 52.12
N LEU A 76 -4.91 11.82 53.34
CA LEU A 76 -3.47 11.69 53.57
C LEU A 76 -2.95 10.37 53.00
N TRP A 77 -3.63 9.27 53.29
CA TRP A 77 -3.30 7.96 52.74
C TRP A 77 -3.35 7.96 51.21
N THR A 78 -4.36 8.62 50.62
CA THR A 78 -4.53 8.71 49.16
C THR A 78 -3.45 9.57 48.52
N VAL A 79 -3.06 10.70 49.13
CA VAL A 79 -1.90 11.50 48.69
C VAL A 79 -0.62 10.66 48.67
N GLN A 80 -0.45 9.75 49.62
CA GLN A 80 0.74 8.90 49.72
C GLN A 80 0.73 7.69 48.78
N HIS A 81 -0.45 7.08 48.54
CA HIS A 81 -0.54 5.77 47.86
C HIS A 81 -1.46 5.74 46.64
N GLY A 82 -2.35 6.73 46.49
CA GLY A 82 -3.35 6.78 45.42
C GLY A 82 -2.75 6.97 44.03
N VAL A 83 -3.51 6.56 43.02
CA VAL A 83 -3.16 6.65 41.59
C VAL A 83 -4.39 7.06 40.77
N ALA A 84 -4.19 7.78 39.65
CA ALA A 84 -5.28 8.41 38.90
C ALA A 84 -6.31 7.44 38.30
N VAL A 85 -5.94 6.17 38.13
CA VAL A 85 -6.80 5.13 37.54
C VAL A 85 -7.82 4.59 38.54
N ASP A 86 -7.49 4.62 39.83
CA ASP A 86 -8.31 4.06 40.91
C ASP A 86 -8.66 5.16 41.93
N PRO A 87 -9.73 5.94 41.69
CA PRO A 87 -10.14 6.99 42.60
C PRO A 87 -10.50 6.44 43.97
N VAL A 88 -10.01 7.10 45.02
CA VAL A 88 -10.32 6.74 46.41
C VAL A 88 -11.49 7.58 46.89
N ARG A 89 -12.48 6.92 47.51
CA ARG A 89 -13.64 7.63 48.05
C ARG A 89 -13.27 8.31 49.36
N VAL A 90 -13.45 9.62 49.40
CA VAL A 90 -13.20 10.47 50.58
C VAL A 90 -14.46 11.22 50.96
N GLU A 91 -14.65 11.44 52.26
CA GLU A 91 -15.80 12.19 52.78
C GLU A 91 -15.33 13.54 53.31
N PHE A 92 -16.03 14.60 52.88
CA PHE A 92 -15.87 15.95 53.39
C PHE A 92 -17.26 16.53 53.65
N ASP A 93 -17.48 17.03 54.87
CA ASP A 93 -18.77 17.60 55.32
C ASP A 93 -20.00 16.73 54.98
N GLY A 94 -19.89 15.41 55.20
CA GLY A 94 -20.97 14.46 54.91
C GLY A 94 -21.18 14.14 53.42
N GLN A 95 -20.35 14.67 52.53
CA GLN A 95 -20.42 14.45 51.08
C GLN A 95 -19.29 13.57 50.59
N LEU A 96 -19.64 12.56 49.80
CA LEU A 96 -18.68 11.63 49.21
C LEU A 96 -18.11 12.19 47.90
N HIS A 97 -16.80 12.12 47.79
CA HIS A 97 -16.03 12.55 46.63
C HIS A 97 -15.12 11.43 46.17
N ASP A 98 -14.93 11.32 44.87
CA ASP A 98 -13.89 10.51 44.25
C ASP A 98 -12.62 11.36 44.17
N MET A 99 -11.56 10.95 44.87
CA MET A 99 -10.27 11.62 44.91
C MET A 99 -9.29 10.93 43.94
N ILE A 100 -8.73 11.70 43.01
CA ILE A 100 -7.91 11.23 41.89
C ILE A 100 -6.52 11.85 42.03
N VAL A 101 -5.47 11.03 42.05
CA VAL A 101 -4.08 11.48 42.29
C VAL A 101 -3.22 11.28 41.05
N HIS A 102 -2.66 12.37 40.53
CA HIS A 102 -1.85 12.39 39.30
C HIS A 102 -0.37 12.29 39.62
N ARG A 103 0.15 11.06 39.73
CA ARG A 103 1.57 10.82 39.99
C ARG A 103 2.46 11.38 38.88
N GLY A 104 3.63 11.91 39.26
CA GLY A 104 4.61 12.45 38.33
C GLY A 104 4.41 13.93 37.96
N THR A 105 3.44 14.61 38.57
CA THR A 105 3.29 16.07 38.48
C THR A 105 4.05 16.76 39.61
N ASP A 106 4.49 18.00 39.39
CA ASP A 106 5.12 18.83 40.42
C ASP A 106 4.45 20.23 40.46
N PRO A 107 3.72 20.59 41.53
CA PRO A 107 3.40 19.76 42.71
C PRO A 107 2.48 18.58 42.36
N LEU A 108 2.29 17.63 43.28
CA LEU A 108 1.39 16.49 43.10
C LEU A 108 -0.05 16.99 42.98
N LEU A 109 -0.67 16.77 41.82
CA LEU A 109 -2.03 17.22 41.55
C LEU A 109 -3.06 16.19 42.03
N VAL A 110 -4.06 16.69 42.75
CA VAL A 110 -5.17 15.90 43.30
C VAL A 110 -6.48 16.55 42.89
N GLU A 111 -7.32 15.79 42.20
CA GLU A 111 -8.69 16.20 41.86
C GLU A 111 -9.68 15.57 42.82
N LEU A 112 -10.70 16.33 43.22
CA LEU A 112 -11.86 15.78 43.92
C LEU A 112 -13.11 16.08 43.12
N GLU A 113 -13.86 15.03 42.87
CA GLU A 113 -15.06 15.06 42.05
C GLU A 113 -16.21 14.48 42.88
N PRO A 114 -17.36 15.17 43.02
CA PRO A 114 -18.45 14.62 43.84
C PRO A 114 -18.99 13.33 43.23
N VAL A 115 -19.33 12.34 44.06
CA VAL A 115 -19.93 11.10 43.56
C VAL A 115 -21.29 11.41 42.93
N VAL A 116 -21.56 10.86 41.74
CA VAL A 116 -22.85 11.03 41.08
C VAL A 116 -23.79 9.89 41.54
N PRO A 117 -24.86 10.18 42.30
CA PRO A 117 -25.75 9.13 42.81
C PRO A 117 -26.46 8.38 41.69
N GLY A 118 -26.66 7.07 41.84
CA GLY A 118 -27.47 6.24 40.94
C GLY A 118 -26.77 5.68 39.69
N LEU A 119 -25.49 6.03 39.45
CA LEU A 119 -24.73 5.55 38.28
C LEU A 119 -23.63 4.53 38.62
N GLU A 120 -23.65 3.94 39.82
CA GLU A 120 -22.59 3.05 40.33
C GLU A 120 -22.47 1.71 39.57
N TYR A 121 -23.56 1.24 38.94
CA TYR A 121 -23.64 -0.07 38.25
C TYR A 121 -23.59 -0.02 36.71
N VAL A 122 -23.39 1.16 36.11
CA VAL A 122 -23.42 1.37 34.64
C VAL A 122 -22.27 0.66 33.91
N ARG A 123 -21.25 0.16 34.64
CA ARG A 123 -20.08 -0.53 34.06
C ARG A 123 -20.41 -1.85 33.35
N THR A 124 -21.50 -2.52 33.73
CA THR A 124 -21.93 -3.78 33.09
C THR A 124 -22.19 -3.60 31.59
N GLY A 125 -22.71 -2.44 31.18
CA GLY A 125 -22.93 -2.11 29.77
C GLY A 125 -21.64 -2.03 28.96
N VAL A 126 -20.53 -1.59 29.58
CA VAL A 126 -19.20 -1.51 28.95
C VAL A 126 -18.64 -2.90 28.68
N VAL A 127 -18.72 -3.81 29.65
CA VAL A 127 -18.23 -5.20 29.50
C VAL A 127 -18.99 -5.93 28.39
N SER A 128 -20.33 -5.78 28.35
CA SER A 128 -21.15 -6.35 27.28
C SER A 128 -20.82 -5.73 25.91
N ALA A 129 -20.56 -4.41 25.84
CA ALA A 129 -20.14 -3.78 24.60
C ALA A 129 -18.79 -4.34 24.09
N ILE A 130 -17.81 -4.54 24.98
CA ILE A 130 -16.53 -5.16 24.60
C ILE A 130 -16.74 -6.56 24.00
N GLN A 131 -17.57 -7.39 24.63
CA GLN A 131 -17.85 -8.75 24.16
C GLN A 131 -18.56 -8.77 22.80
N GLU A 132 -19.48 -7.85 22.56
CA GLU A 132 -20.24 -7.74 21.30
C GLU A 132 -19.41 -7.17 20.15
N LEU A 133 -18.48 -6.27 20.43
CA LEU A 133 -17.62 -5.65 19.42
C LEU A 133 -16.42 -6.54 19.05
N ALA A 134 -15.96 -7.40 19.96
CA ALA A 134 -14.81 -8.26 19.77
C ALA A 134 -14.81 -9.17 18.51
N PRO A 135 -15.94 -9.76 18.06
CA PRO A 135 -15.95 -10.61 16.86
C PRO A 135 -16.04 -9.83 15.54
N LEU A 136 -16.23 -8.51 15.57
CA LEU A 136 -16.39 -7.72 14.34
C LEU A 136 -15.06 -7.56 13.61
N THR A 137 -15.11 -7.71 12.28
CA THR A 137 -13.93 -7.59 11.40
C THR A 137 -14.11 -6.52 10.32
N ASP A 138 -15.27 -5.87 10.28
CA ASP A 138 -15.53 -4.73 9.41
C ASP A 138 -15.35 -3.42 10.20
N PRO A 139 -14.43 -2.52 9.80
CA PRO A 139 -14.16 -1.27 10.51
C PRO A 139 -15.39 -0.36 10.64
N ASP A 140 -16.24 -0.30 9.62
CA ASP A 140 -17.40 0.58 9.61
C ASP A 140 -18.53 0.06 10.51
N GLU A 141 -18.79 -1.25 10.46
CA GLU A 141 -19.68 -1.90 11.42
C GLU A 141 -19.20 -1.72 12.87
N LEU A 142 -17.90 -1.88 13.11
CA LEU A 142 -17.29 -1.71 14.43
C LEU A 142 -17.47 -0.28 14.96
N ARG A 143 -17.19 0.76 14.14
CA ARG A 143 -17.39 2.17 14.52
C ARG A 143 -18.85 2.47 14.83
N ARG A 144 -19.77 2.04 13.96
CA ARG A 144 -21.21 2.28 14.11
C ARG A 144 -21.76 1.62 15.36
N LEU A 145 -21.44 0.34 15.59
CA LEU A 145 -21.92 -0.37 16.78
C LEU A 145 -21.30 0.19 18.06
N ALA A 146 -20.01 0.55 18.05
CA ALA A 146 -19.36 1.19 19.19
C ALA A 146 -20.02 2.55 19.53
N ALA A 147 -20.28 3.40 18.54
CA ALA A 147 -20.98 4.67 18.74
C ALA A 147 -22.37 4.46 19.38
N ARG A 148 -23.12 3.45 18.92
CA ARG A 148 -24.43 3.11 19.47
C ARG A 148 -24.36 2.66 20.93
N ARG A 149 -23.45 1.73 21.23
CA ARG A 149 -23.25 1.23 22.58
C ARG A 149 -22.80 2.34 23.52
N LEU A 150 -21.91 3.23 23.06
CA LEU A 150 -21.51 4.41 23.82
C LEU A 150 -22.69 5.34 24.09
N LYS A 151 -23.58 5.57 23.12
CA LYS A 151 -24.79 6.37 23.31
C LYS A 151 -25.70 5.75 24.38
N GLU A 152 -25.92 4.44 24.33
CA GLU A 152 -26.73 3.70 25.31
C GLU A 152 -26.11 3.74 26.73
N ILE A 153 -24.79 3.57 26.83
CA ILE A 153 -24.06 3.56 28.11
C ILE A 153 -24.01 4.96 28.74
N THR A 154 -23.75 5.99 27.93
CA THR A 154 -23.50 7.35 28.42
C THR A 154 -24.80 8.17 28.53
N GLY A 155 -25.80 7.84 27.70
CA GLY A 155 -27.06 8.56 27.54
C GLY A 155 -26.89 9.98 26.98
N PHE A 156 -25.78 10.26 26.30
CA PHE A 156 -25.61 11.50 25.53
C PHE A 156 -26.58 11.51 24.33
N ASP A 157 -26.91 12.70 23.82
CA ASP A 157 -27.89 12.81 22.72
C ASP A 157 -27.28 12.37 21.39
N ARG A 158 -25.97 12.53 21.25
CA ARG A 158 -25.20 12.15 20.07
C ARG A 158 -23.87 11.53 20.46
N VAL A 159 -23.44 10.51 19.72
CA VAL A 159 -22.10 9.96 19.73
C VAL A 159 -21.58 9.86 18.30
N MET A 160 -20.49 10.58 18.05
CA MET A 160 -19.80 10.61 16.78
C MET A 160 -18.52 9.79 16.86
N CYS A 161 -18.19 9.04 15.81
CA CYS A 161 -16.85 8.55 15.56
C CYS A 161 -16.19 9.49 14.55
N TYR A 162 -15.18 10.22 15.01
CA TYR A 162 -14.37 11.12 14.22
C TYR A 162 -13.09 10.38 13.76
N HIS A 163 -12.77 10.45 12.47
CA HIS A 163 -11.55 9.88 11.89
C HIS A 163 -10.63 11.00 11.42
N PHE A 164 -9.34 10.93 11.76
CA PHE A 164 -8.33 11.86 11.25
C PHE A 164 -7.72 11.35 9.95
N HIS A 165 -7.67 12.23 8.95
CA HIS A 165 -6.97 12.00 7.70
C HIS A 165 -5.50 12.48 7.78
N PRO A 166 -4.60 12.04 6.88
CA PRO A 166 -3.17 12.35 6.94
C PRO A 166 -2.81 13.84 6.89
N ASP A 167 -3.63 14.66 6.23
CA ASP A 167 -3.51 16.13 6.17
C ASP A 167 -4.05 16.84 7.43
N GLY A 168 -4.55 16.06 8.40
CA GLY A 168 -4.98 16.53 9.72
C GLY A 168 -6.42 16.99 9.80
N HIS A 169 -7.16 17.06 8.68
CA HIS A 169 -8.60 17.23 8.73
C HIS A 169 -9.24 15.96 9.30
N GLY A 170 -10.53 16.00 9.61
CA GLY A 170 -11.22 14.76 9.92
C GLY A 170 -12.66 14.69 9.48
N GLU A 171 -13.20 13.50 9.61
CA GLU A 171 -14.45 13.07 9.00
C GLU A 171 -15.28 12.30 10.03
N ILE A 172 -16.59 12.53 10.01
CA ILE A 172 -17.52 11.75 10.84
C ILE A 172 -17.88 10.45 10.14
N VAL A 173 -17.28 9.35 10.61
CA VAL A 173 -17.44 7.99 10.07
C VAL A 173 -18.50 7.16 10.81
N ALA A 174 -19.04 7.68 11.92
CA ALA A 174 -20.28 7.18 12.52
C ALA A 174 -20.98 8.33 13.29
N ASP A 175 -22.31 8.37 13.26
CA ASP A 175 -23.12 9.43 13.89
C ASP A 175 -24.43 8.85 14.45
N GLU A 176 -24.38 8.36 15.69
CA GLU A 176 -25.54 7.85 16.42
C GLU A 176 -26.14 8.99 17.24
N ARG A 177 -27.38 9.39 16.97
CA ARG A 177 -27.98 10.63 17.51
C ARG A 177 -29.47 10.50 17.81
N GLU A 178 -30.03 11.45 18.54
CA GLU A 178 -31.48 11.59 18.69
C GLU A 178 -32.15 11.89 17.32
N PRO A 179 -33.36 11.38 17.05
CA PRO A 179 -33.99 11.46 15.73
C PRO A 179 -34.24 12.88 15.20
N ASP A 180 -34.34 13.86 16.09
CA ASP A 180 -34.62 15.26 15.79
C ASP A 180 -33.35 16.09 15.49
N MET A 181 -32.17 15.47 15.59
CA MET A 181 -30.89 16.13 15.31
C MET A 181 -30.45 15.98 13.84
N GLU A 182 -29.84 17.03 13.28
CA GLU A 182 -29.28 17.00 11.92
C GLU A 182 -28.13 15.98 11.78
N PRO A 183 -28.09 15.15 10.72
CA PRO A 183 -27.02 14.16 10.51
C PRO A 183 -25.68 14.81 10.22
N TYR A 184 -24.61 14.32 10.86
CA TYR A 184 -23.23 14.74 10.58
C TYR A 184 -22.40 13.68 9.84
N LEU A 185 -22.96 12.49 9.60
CA LEU A 185 -22.25 11.39 8.91
C LEU A 185 -21.71 11.84 7.55
N GLY A 186 -20.42 11.57 7.29
CA GLY A 186 -19.71 11.93 6.06
C GLY A 186 -19.25 13.39 6.00
N LEU A 187 -19.56 14.22 7.00
CA LEU A 187 -19.13 15.61 7.02
C LEU A 187 -17.70 15.75 7.55
N HIS A 188 -16.95 16.68 6.95
CA HIS A 188 -15.56 16.97 7.26
C HIS A 188 -15.42 18.20 8.17
N PHE A 189 -14.35 18.18 8.97
CA PHE A 189 -13.93 19.24 9.89
C PHE A 189 -12.48 19.63 9.56
N PRO A 190 -12.18 20.95 9.51
CA PRO A 190 -10.82 21.41 9.22
C PRO A 190 -9.85 21.04 10.35
N ALA A 191 -8.56 20.93 10.02
CA ALA A 191 -7.51 20.53 10.95
C ALA A 191 -7.39 21.46 12.17
N SER A 192 -7.75 22.73 12.01
CA SER A 192 -7.76 23.77 13.04
C SER A 192 -8.86 23.62 14.10
N ASP A 193 -9.92 22.84 13.85
CA ASP A 193 -10.97 22.58 14.85
C ASP A 193 -10.42 21.75 16.04
N ILE A 194 -9.41 20.90 15.79
CA ILE A 194 -8.67 20.17 16.82
C ILE A 194 -7.17 20.33 16.55
N PRO A 195 -6.53 21.41 17.03
CA PRO A 195 -5.15 21.74 16.70
C PRO A 195 -4.16 20.67 17.19
N SER A 196 -2.96 20.64 16.61
CA SER A 196 -1.91 19.63 16.90
C SER A 196 -1.59 19.47 18.39
N GLN A 197 -1.52 20.56 19.15
CA GLN A 197 -1.32 20.52 20.60
C GLN A 197 -2.46 19.83 21.38
N ALA A 198 -3.71 20.00 20.92
CA ALA A 198 -4.86 19.32 21.51
C ALA A 198 -4.84 17.82 21.15
N ARG A 199 -4.44 17.49 19.90
CA ARG A 199 -4.26 16.09 19.46
C ARG A 199 -3.18 15.38 20.28
N ALA A 200 -2.04 16.04 20.53
CA ALA A 200 -0.98 15.50 21.38
C ALA A 200 -1.46 15.19 22.80
N LEU A 201 -2.28 16.08 23.39
CA LEU A 201 -2.88 15.83 24.70
C LEU A 201 -3.81 14.61 24.73
N TYR A 202 -4.53 14.30 23.65
CA TYR A 202 -5.36 13.09 23.57
C TYR A 202 -4.54 11.79 23.52
N VAL A 203 -3.28 11.86 23.07
CA VAL A 203 -2.35 10.73 23.13
C VAL A 203 -1.88 10.49 24.56
N GLU A 204 -1.57 11.55 25.31
CA GLU A 204 -1.16 11.48 26.72
C GLU A 204 -2.33 11.10 27.67
N LYS A 205 -3.49 11.72 27.46
CA LYS A 205 -4.69 11.57 28.29
C LYS A 205 -5.87 11.13 27.41
N ARG A 206 -6.28 9.87 27.59
CA ARG A 206 -7.21 9.16 26.68
C ARG A 206 -8.65 9.68 26.66
N SER A 207 -9.04 10.57 27.56
CA SER A 207 -10.35 11.21 27.52
C SER A 207 -10.33 12.67 27.93
N ARG A 208 -11.38 13.38 27.55
CA ARG A 208 -11.60 14.79 27.90
C ARG A 208 -13.09 15.04 28.11
N ALA A 209 -13.47 15.46 29.31
CA ALA A 209 -14.85 15.85 29.63
C ALA A 209 -15.05 17.37 29.79
N ILE A 210 -16.05 17.90 29.10
CA ILE A 210 -16.51 19.29 29.20
C ILE A 210 -17.97 19.24 29.69
N VAL A 211 -18.19 19.59 30.94
CA VAL A 211 -19.49 19.36 31.61
C VAL A 211 -20.49 20.49 31.36
N ASP A 212 -20.00 21.71 31.19
CA ASP A 212 -20.79 22.92 31.01
C ASP A 212 -20.03 23.91 30.14
N THR A 213 -20.62 24.37 29.04
CA THR A 213 -20.01 25.37 28.17
C THR A 213 -20.16 26.81 28.63
N GLU A 214 -21.01 27.06 29.63
CA GLU A 214 -21.19 28.35 30.28
C GLU A 214 -20.24 28.53 31.49
N ASP A 215 -19.50 27.49 31.86
CA ASP A 215 -18.50 27.55 32.92
C ASP A 215 -17.21 28.24 32.43
N ALA A 216 -17.00 29.47 32.89
CA ALA A 216 -15.78 30.25 32.62
C ALA A 216 -14.51 29.68 33.30
N GLY A 217 -14.67 28.65 34.13
CA GLY A 217 -13.63 28.04 34.92
C GLY A 217 -13.22 28.89 36.13
N LEU A 218 -12.47 28.26 37.02
CA LEU A 218 -12.11 28.74 38.35
C LEU A 218 -10.60 28.79 38.48
N ALA A 219 -10.04 29.84 39.08
CA ALA A 219 -8.60 30.00 39.20
C ALA A 219 -7.98 28.93 40.13
N VAL A 220 -6.79 28.47 39.77
CA VAL A 220 -5.90 27.72 40.66
C VAL A 220 -4.98 28.72 41.34
N LEU A 221 -5.10 28.82 42.67
CA LEU A 221 -4.41 29.80 43.50
C LEU A 221 -3.19 29.16 44.16
N SER A 222 -2.06 29.87 44.16
CA SER A 222 -0.92 29.50 44.99
C SER A 222 -1.16 29.90 46.44
N LEU A 223 -0.84 28.99 47.35
CA LEU A 223 -0.83 29.25 48.79
C LEU A 223 0.55 29.71 49.28
N LEU A 224 1.56 29.68 48.41
CA LEU A 224 2.92 30.15 48.64
C LEU A 224 3.22 31.46 47.87
N PRO A 225 4.17 32.29 48.33
CA PRO A 225 4.51 33.57 47.69
C PRO A 225 4.99 33.45 46.24
N GLU A 226 5.67 32.35 45.90
CA GLU A 226 6.03 31.99 44.53
C GLU A 226 5.00 30.98 44.01
N ALA A 227 4.35 31.31 42.88
CA ALA A 227 3.30 30.48 42.31
C ALA A 227 3.87 29.67 41.13
N PRO A 228 3.99 28.33 41.24
CA PRO A 228 4.30 27.51 40.08
C PRO A 228 3.11 27.51 39.12
N ILE A 229 3.38 27.67 37.81
CA ILE A 229 2.38 27.42 36.77
C ILE A 229 2.23 25.90 36.67
N ALA A 230 1.12 25.36 37.19
CA ALA A 230 0.87 23.93 37.13
C ALA A 230 0.52 23.47 35.72
N ASP A 231 1.20 22.41 35.23
CA ASP A 231 0.75 21.66 34.05
C ASP A 231 -0.48 20.83 34.43
N LEU A 232 -1.63 21.21 33.90
CA LEU A 232 -2.91 20.56 34.16
C LEU A 232 -3.24 19.50 33.10
N GLY A 233 -2.32 19.19 32.17
CA GLY A 233 -2.56 18.35 31.00
C GLY A 233 -3.22 17.00 31.30
N LEU A 234 -2.84 16.37 32.43
CA LEU A 234 -3.35 15.06 32.87
C LEU A 234 -4.65 15.13 33.69
N THR A 235 -5.07 16.32 34.14
CA THR A 235 -6.26 16.53 34.98
C THR A 235 -7.55 16.55 34.15
N GLU A 236 -8.66 16.00 34.65
CA GLU A 236 -9.98 16.08 33.98
C GLU A 236 -10.63 17.46 34.15
N LEU A 237 -10.35 18.12 35.26
CA LEU A 237 -10.89 19.41 35.61
C LEU A 237 -10.20 20.54 34.86
N ARG A 238 -9.11 20.33 34.12
CA ARG A 238 -8.45 21.39 33.32
C ARG A 238 -9.48 22.26 32.57
N ALA A 239 -9.38 23.58 32.71
CA ALA A 239 -10.28 24.50 32.01
C ALA A 239 -10.14 24.38 30.49
N VAL A 240 -11.19 24.77 29.79
CA VAL A 240 -11.28 24.70 28.32
C VAL A 240 -10.97 26.06 27.72
N SER A 241 -10.36 26.07 26.53
CA SER A 241 -10.20 27.29 25.73
C SER A 241 -11.56 27.98 25.54
N PRO A 242 -11.68 29.29 25.83
CA PRO A 242 -12.92 30.04 25.56
C PRO A 242 -13.37 29.96 24.09
N HIS A 243 -12.42 29.83 23.16
CA HIS A 243 -12.71 29.66 21.73
C HIS A 243 -13.41 28.31 21.48
N HIS A 244 -12.96 27.24 22.13
CA HIS A 244 -13.60 25.92 22.03
C HIS A 244 -14.97 25.87 22.73
N LEU A 245 -15.13 26.55 23.87
CA LEU A 245 -16.44 26.70 24.52
C LEU A 245 -17.45 27.40 23.59
N GLN A 246 -17.02 28.48 22.93
CA GLN A 246 -17.86 29.16 21.93
C GLN A 246 -18.17 28.25 20.73
N PHE A 247 -17.19 27.47 20.25
CA PHE A 247 -17.38 26.51 19.17
C PHE A 247 -18.48 25.49 19.47
N MET A 248 -18.43 24.89 20.67
CA MET A 248 -19.45 23.95 21.13
C MET A 248 -20.84 24.57 21.21
N ARG A 249 -20.94 25.82 21.71
CA ARG A 249 -22.22 26.54 21.78
C ARG A 249 -22.80 26.84 20.40
N ASN A 250 -21.95 27.20 19.43
CA ASN A 250 -22.40 27.40 18.06
C ASN A 250 -22.91 26.09 17.42
N MET A 251 -22.41 24.93 17.85
CA MET A 251 -22.95 23.60 17.49
C MET A 251 -24.17 23.16 18.30
N GLY A 252 -24.64 23.96 19.27
CA GLY A 252 -25.75 23.58 20.14
C GLY A 252 -25.40 22.50 21.18
N GLN A 253 -24.14 22.42 21.59
CA GLN A 253 -23.65 21.44 22.57
C GLN A 253 -23.35 22.14 23.90
N ALA A 254 -24.01 21.70 24.97
CA ALA A 254 -23.76 22.20 26.34
C ALA A 254 -22.72 21.37 27.08
N SER A 255 -22.58 20.09 26.71
CA SER A 255 -21.61 19.18 27.31
C SER A 255 -21.08 18.19 26.29
N THR A 256 -19.78 17.87 26.39
CA THR A 256 -19.15 16.81 25.61
C THR A 256 -18.24 15.93 26.46
N VAL A 257 -18.05 14.70 26.00
CA VAL A 257 -16.93 13.88 26.44
C VAL A 257 -16.34 13.15 25.24
N SER A 258 -15.02 13.24 25.10
CA SER A 258 -14.30 12.62 23.99
C SER A 258 -13.37 11.51 24.51
N PHE A 259 -13.26 10.42 23.74
CA PHE A 259 -12.39 9.29 24.02
C PHE A 259 -11.47 9.03 22.82
N ALA A 260 -10.17 8.95 23.08
CA ALA A 260 -9.17 8.83 22.05
C ALA A 260 -9.11 7.43 21.45
N LEU A 261 -9.07 7.37 20.11
CA LEU A 261 -8.72 6.17 19.38
C LEU A 261 -7.27 6.28 18.94
N VAL A 262 -6.40 5.52 19.61
CA VAL A 262 -4.95 5.53 19.32
C VAL A 262 -4.49 4.17 18.83
N ILE A 263 -3.77 4.16 17.72
CA ILE A 263 -3.16 2.98 17.10
C ILE A 263 -1.69 3.30 16.90
N ASP A 264 -0.79 2.43 17.35
CA ASP A 264 0.67 2.59 17.24
C ASP A 264 1.23 3.93 17.75
N GLY A 265 0.59 4.51 18.77
CA GLY A 265 0.98 5.79 19.36
C GLY A 265 0.41 7.02 18.66
N GLU A 266 -0.28 6.85 17.55
CA GLU A 266 -0.90 7.94 16.78
C GLU A 266 -2.41 8.05 17.02
N LEU A 267 -2.91 9.29 17.07
CA LEU A 267 -4.33 9.58 17.21
C LEU A 267 -5.04 9.40 15.86
N VAL A 268 -5.69 8.26 15.66
CA VAL A 268 -6.40 7.93 14.41
C VAL A 268 -7.86 8.39 14.41
N GLY A 269 -8.41 8.70 15.58
CA GLY A 269 -9.78 9.16 15.71
C GLY A 269 -10.21 9.50 17.15
N LEU A 270 -11.47 9.89 17.30
CA LEU A 270 -12.12 10.15 18.58
C LEU A 270 -13.54 9.60 18.57
N PHE A 271 -14.00 9.04 19.69
CA PHE A 271 -15.43 9.02 19.97
C PHE A 271 -15.80 10.29 20.73
N THR A 272 -16.67 11.12 20.17
CA THR A 272 -17.16 12.34 20.82
C THR A 272 -18.63 12.22 21.12
N CYS A 273 -18.96 12.21 22.41
CA CYS A 273 -20.33 12.23 22.90
C CYS A 273 -20.74 13.68 23.16
N ALA A 274 -21.89 14.12 22.64
CA ALA A 274 -22.40 15.49 22.78
C ALA A 274 -23.85 15.51 23.32
N HIS A 275 -24.15 16.46 24.20
CA HIS A 275 -25.45 16.61 24.85
C HIS A 275 -25.92 18.06 24.84
N ARG A 276 -27.24 18.25 24.73
CA ARG A 276 -27.85 19.59 24.70
C ARG A 276 -27.88 20.28 26.07
N THR A 277 -27.73 19.51 27.15
CA THR A 277 -27.69 20.02 28.52
C THR A 277 -26.43 19.55 29.24
N ASN A 278 -26.14 20.18 30.39
CA ASN A 278 -25.02 19.77 31.24
C ASN A 278 -25.15 18.31 31.62
N ARG A 279 -24.09 17.53 31.41
CA ARG A 279 -24.07 16.11 31.71
C ARG A 279 -22.70 15.70 32.21
N ARG A 280 -22.68 14.98 33.33
CA ARG A 280 -21.45 14.51 33.96
C ARG A 280 -21.44 12.99 34.01
N LEU A 281 -20.35 12.40 33.56
CA LEU A 281 -20.09 10.97 33.71
C LEU A 281 -19.28 10.70 34.97
N PRO A 282 -19.59 9.65 35.75
CA PRO A 282 -18.74 9.22 36.87
C PRO A 282 -17.32 8.87 36.42
N VAL A 283 -16.33 9.15 37.26
CA VAL A 283 -14.90 8.92 36.98
C VAL A 283 -14.65 7.50 36.49
N LEU A 284 -15.13 6.50 37.23
CA LEU A 284 -14.92 5.09 36.93
C LEU A 284 -15.64 4.62 35.66
N LEU A 285 -16.73 5.28 35.27
CA LEU A 285 -17.38 5.02 33.99
C LEU A 285 -16.54 5.58 32.84
N ARG A 286 -16.00 6.80 32.97
CA ARG A 286 -15.07 7.37 31.97
C ARG A 286 -13.86 6.47 31.78
N ARG A 287 -13.24 5.97 32.87
CA ARG A 287 -12.14 5.01 32.81
C ARG A 287 -12.52 3.70 32.11
N SER A 288 -13.69 3.16 32.41
CA SER A 288 -14.18 1.94 31.74
C SER A 288 -14.36 2.16 30.23
N ILE A 289 -14.84 3.33 29.83
CA ILE A 289 -14.99 3.70 28.41
C ILE A 289 -13.64 3.93 27.73
N GLU A 290 -12.62 4.48 28.42
CA GLU A 290 -11.25 4.56 27.89
C GLU A 290 -10.69 3.18 27.53
N VAL A 291 -10.97 2.16 28.37
CA VAL A 291 -10.62 0.76 28.07
C VAL A 291 -11.38 0.24 26.85
N LEU A 292 -12.69 0.51 26.77
CA LEU A 292 -13.50 0.15 25.60
C LEU A 292 -12.97 0.83 24.32
N ALA A 293 -12.64 2.11 24.36
CA ALA A 293 -12.08 2.85 23.23
C ALA A 293 -10.74 2.25 22.79
N SER A 294 -9.88 1.88 23.75
CA SER A 294 -8.61 1.21 23.47
C SER A 294 -8.82 -0.18 22.84
N GLN A 295 -9.82 -0.94 23.31
CA GLN A 295 -10.22 -2.21 22.71
C GLN A 295 -10.73 -2.01 21.27
N VAL A 296 -11.54 -0.98 21.02
CA VAL A 296 -12.01 -0.64 19.67
C VAL A 296 -10.85 -0.25 18.77
N SER A 297 -9.88 0.54 19.26
CA SER A 297 -8.66 0.86 18.51
C SER A 297 -7.88 -0.39 18.09
N MET A 298 -7.68 -1.34 18.99
CA MET A 298 -6.99 -2.59 18.66
C MET A 298 -7.76 -3.40 17.61
N GLN A 299 -9.10 -3.45 17.72
CA GLN A 299 -9.93 -4.16 16.74
C GLN A 299 -9.97 -3.45 15.39
N LEU A 300 -9.98 -2.11 15.36
CA LEU A 300 -9.85 -1.34 14.12
C LEU A 300 -8.51 -1.60 13.44
N ALA A 301 -7.41 -1.61 14.20
CA ALA A 301 -6.09 -1.94 13.67
C ALA A 301 -6.09 -3.34 13.03
N SER A 302 -6.63 -4.33 13.73
CA SER A 302 -6.72 -5.71 13.22
C SER A 302 -7.62 -5.82 11.99
N ALA A 303 -8.80 -5.20 12.01
CA ALA A 303 -9.75 -5.21 10.89
C ALA A 303 -9.17 -4.56 9.64
N ASN A 304 -8.55 -3.38 9.79
CA ASN A 304 -7.88 -2.68 8.71
C ASN A 304 -6.73 -3.52 8.12
N GLU A 305 -5.94 -4.17 8.97
CA GLU A 305 -4.83 -5.03 8.53
C GLU A 305 -5.33 -6.28 7.77
N ILE A 306 -6.40 -6.92 8.26
CA ILE A 306 -7.03 -8.05 7.55
C ILE A 306 -7.55 -7.61 6.18
N GLN A 307 -8.24 -6.47 6.09
CA GLN A 307 -8.71 -5.93 4.82
C GLN A 307 -7.54 -5.61 3.88
N ARG A 308 -6.46 -5.01 4.39
CA ARG A 308 -5.23 -4.72 3.63
C ARG A 308 -4.62 -5.99 3.06
N LEU A 309 -4.44 -7.04 3.87
CA LEU A 309 -3.85 -8.32 3.45
C LEU A 309 -4.72 -9.05 2.42
N ARG A 310 -6.04 -9.09 2.62
CA ARG A 310 -6.98 -9.68 1.64
C ARG A 310 -6.88 -8.98 0.28
N ARG A 311 -6.89 -7.64 0.29
CA ARG A 311 -6.73 -6.84 -0.93
C ARG A 311 -5.38 -7.09 -1.61
N GLN A 312 -4.28 -7.18 -0.85
CA GLN A 312 -2.96 -7.49 -1.42
C GLN A 312 -2.92 -8.87 -2.09
N LEU A 313 -3.58 -9.88 -1.50
CA LEU A 313 -3.71 -11.20 -2.11
C LEU A 313 -4.51 -11.14 -3.41
N GLU A 314 -5.68 -10.48 -3.39
CA GLU A 314 -6.52 -10.31 -4.59
C GLU A 314 -5.78 -9.55 -5.72
N ALA A 315 -5.05 -8.50 -5.37
CA ALA A 315 -4.25 -7.73 -6.33
C ALA A 315 -3.13 -8.59 -6.94
N ARG A 316 -2.44 -9.39 -6.12
CA ARG A 316 -1.40 -10.32 -6.58
C ARG A 316 -1.96 -11.38 -7.53
N GLU A 317 -3.10 -11.98 -7.21
CA GLU A 317 -3.75 -12.97 -8.09
C GLU A 317 -4.17 -12.34 -9.43
N ARG A 318 -4.72 -11.12 -9.41
CA ARG A 318 -5.06 -10.39 -10.63
C ARG A 318 -3.83 -10.07 -11.47
N ARG A 319 -2.76 -9.54 -10.86
CA ARG A 319 -1.48 -9.28 -11.55
C ARG A 319 -0.92 -10.53 -12.20
N ALA A 320 -0.85 -11.63 -11.47
CA ALA A 320 -0.38 -12.91 -12.01
C ALA A 320 -1.21 -13.33 -13.24
N SER A 321 -2.53 -13.14 -13.20
CA SER A 321 -3.39 -13.46 -14.34
C SER A 321 -3.22 -12.54 -15.56
N ILE A 322 -2.81 -11.29 -15.36
CA ILE A 322 -2.52 -10.32 -16.43
C ILE A 322 -1.15 -10.59 -17.06
N VAL A 323 -0.16 -10.98 -16.25
CA VAL A 323 1.22 -11.21 -16.69
C VAL A 323 1.41 -12.60 -17.28
N ALA A 324 0.66 -13.62 -16.83
CA ALA A 324 0.81 -15.01 -17.28
C ALA A 324 0.78 -15.20 -18.82
N PRO A 325 -0.09 -14.52 -19.60
CA PRO A 325 -0.08 -14.66 -21.06
C PRO A 325 1.20 -14.16 -21.74
N LEU A 326 2.01 -13.33 -21.07
CA LEU A 326 3.28 -12.85 -21.61
C LEU A 326 4.31 -13.97 -21.80
N TYR A 327 4.18 -15.12 -21.13
CA TYR A 327 5.05 -16.28 -21.39
C TYR A 327 4.80 -16.93 -22.77
N GLY A 328 3.69 -16.60 -23.43
CA GLY A 328 3.34 -17.10 -24.76
C GLY A 328 4.03 -16.34 -25.91
N ARG A 329 3.79 -16.81 -27.13
CA ARG A 329 4.21 -16.13 -28.36
C ARG A 329 3.17 -15.07 -28.72
N GLY A 330 3.49 -13.80 -28.47
CA GLY A 330 2.64 -12.66 -28.83
C GLY A 330 3.32 -11.33 -28.47
N VAL A 331 2.83 -10.22 -29.04
CA VAL A 331 3.36 -8.88 -28.77
C VAL A 331 2.96 -8.49 -27.33
N PRO A 332 3.92 -8.29 -26.41
CA PRO A 332 3.61 -8.03 -25.00
C PRO A 332 2.63 -6.86 -24.80
N ALA A 333 2.82 -5.79 -25.58
CA ALA A 333 2.00 -4.61 -25.47
C ALA A 333 0.54 -4.87 -25.86
N GLU A 334 0.28 -5.62 -26.93
CA GLU A 334 -1.08 -6.03 -27.34
C GLU A 334 -1.76 -6.92 -26.30
N ILE A 335 -1.02 -7.85 -25.70
CA ILE A 335 -1.55 -8.76 -24.69
C ILE A 335 -2.06 -7.98 -23.48
N LEU A 336 -1.26 -7.03 -22.98
CA LEU A 336 -1.53 -6.32 -21.73
C LEU A 336 -2.69 -5.31 -21.83
N VAL A 337 -2.98 -4.79 -23.03
CA VAL A 337 -4.05 -3.80 -23.23
C VAL A 337 -5.22 -4.29 -24.09
N GLY A 338 -5.07 -5.41 -24.80
CA GLY A 338 -6.08 -5.94 -25.72
C GLY A 338 -6.53 -7.38 -25.45
N GLY A 339 -5.99 -8.04 -24.43
CA GLY A 339 -6.40 -9.40 -24.03
C GLY A 339 -7.75 -9.45 -23.29
N ASP A 340 -8.21 -10.67 -22.99
CA ASP A 340 -9.44 -10.92 -22.20
C ASP A 340 -9.39 -10.27 -20.80
N LYS A 341 -8.17 -10.12 -20.26
CA LYS A 341 -7.87 -9.34 -19.06
C LYS A 341 -6.78 -8.35 -19.41
N THR A 342 -7.00 -7.10 -19.04
CA THR A 342 -6.13 -5.96 -19.31
C THR A 342 -5.58 -5.39 -18.01
N VAL A 343 -4.60 -4.50 -18.13
CA VAL A 343 -4.07 -3.73 -16.99
C VAL A 343 -5.14 -2.89 -16.27
N LEU A 344 -6.25 -2.53 -16.92
CA LEU A 344 -7.37 -1.80 -16.31
C LEU A 344 -8.26 -2.68 -15.42
N ASP A 345 -8.20 -4.02 -15.54
CA ASP A 345 -8.93 -4.93 -14.65
C ASP A 345 -8.32 -5.01 -13.24
N LEU A 346 -7.06 -4.60 -13.11
CA LEU A 346 -6.37 -4.42 -11.84
C LEU A 346 -6.51 -2.97 -11.34
N ILE A 347 -6.31 -2.00 -12.23
CA ILE A 347 -6.23 -0.59 -11.89
C ILE A 347 -7.45 0.15 -12.42
N PRO A 348 -8.36 0.62 -11.55
CA PRO A 348 -9.50 1.42 -11.99
C PRO A 348 -9.03 2.82 -12.38
N ALA A 349 -8.62 2.95 -13.64
CA ALA A 349 -8.19 4.17 -14.29
C ALA A 349 -9.03 4.40 -15.56
N ASP A 350 -9.07 5.63 -16.04
CA ASP A 350 -9.86 5.96 -17.23
C ASP A 350 -9.18 5.44 -18.49
N GLY A 351 -7.85 5.40 -18.51
CA GLY A 351 -7.06 4.80 -19.57
C GLY A 351 -5.70 4.30 -19.10
N ALA A 352 -5.11 3.43 -19.91
CA ALA A 352 -3.76 2.93 -19.73
C ALA A 352 -3.00 2.90 -21.05
N TYR A 353 -1.67 2.99 -20.96
CA TYR A 353 -0.75 2.99 -22.07
C TYR A 353 0.46 2.15 -21.79
N LEU A 354 0.97 1.57 -22.85
CA LEU A 354 2.16 0.76 -22.81
C LEU A 354 3.01 1.07 -24.03
N ARG A 355 4.24 1.53 -23.77
CA ARG A 355 5.29 1.72 -24.77
C ARG A 355 6.38 0.68 -24.52
N ILE A 356 6.60 -0.20 -25.48
CA ILE A 356 7.67 -1.21 -25.45
C ILE A 356 8.37 -1.16 -26.81
N GLY A 357 9.63 -0.71 -26.82
CA GLY A 357 10.32 -0.30 -28.03
C GLY A 357 9.54 0.75 -28.81
N ASP A 358 9.41 0.57 -30.12
CA ASP A 358 8.66 1.48 -30.99
C ASP A 358 7.13 1.26 -30.95
N ALA A 359 6.66 0.20 -30.28
CA ALA A 359 5.26 -0.15 -30.23
C ALA A 359 4.54 0.59 -29.10
N MET A 360 3.51 1.34 -29.46
CA MET A 360 2.62 2.03 -28.51
C MET A 360 1.21 1.46 -28.59
N HIS A 361 0.70 1.03 -27.45
CA HIS A 361 -0.66 0.53 -27.34
C HIS A 361 -1.38 1.20 -26.17
N SER A 362 -2.70 1.35 -26.30
CA SER A 362 -3.54 2.01 -25.30
C SER A 362 -4.89 1.30 -25.15
N VAL A 363 -5.50 1.48 -23.98
CA VAL A 363 -6.85 0.99 -23.67
C VAL A 363 -7.57 2.02 -22.82
N GLY A 364 -8.89 2.13 -23.00
CA GLY A 364 -9.72 3.13 -22.32
C GLY A 364 -9.63 4.53 -22.92
N THR A 365 -9.91 5.54 -22.10
CA THR A 365 -9.87 6.96 -22.45
C THR A 365 -8.47 7.50 -22.27
N ALA A 366 -7.84 7.79 -23.40
CA ALA A 366 -6.42 8.06 -23.50
C ALA A 366 -6.19 9.38 -24.27
N PRO A 367 -5.44 10.37 -23.73
CA PRO A 367 -4.65 11.32 -24.54
C PRO A 367 -4.02 10.76 -25.83
N SER A 368 -3.66 11.66 -26.75
CA SER A 368 -2.94 11.30 -27.97
C SER A 368 -1.58 10.66 -27.65
N ALA A 369 -1.25 9.56 -28.34
CA ALA A 369 0.02 8.85 -28.19
C ALA A 369 1.24 9.76 -28.42
N ASP A 370 1.15 10.70 -29.37
CA ASP A 370 2.23 11.66 -29.67
C ASP A 370 2.53 12.62 -28.52
N ALA A 371 1.49 13.14 -27.85
CA ALA A 371 1.66 14.00 -26.68
C ALA A 371 2.25 13.21 -25.50
N LEU A 372 1.76 11.99 -25.29
CA LEU A 372 2.25 11.15 -24.21
C LEU A 372 3.73 10.77 -24.43
N SER A 373 4.12 10.36 -25.64
CA SER A 373 5.52 10.02 -25.93
C SER A 373 6.48 11.18 -25.69
N ARG A 374 6.13 12.41 -26.15
CA ARG A 374 6.98 13.58 -25.92
C ARG A 374 7.22 13.83 -24.43
N ILE A 375 6.19 13.68 -23.59
CA ILE A 375 6.33 13.83 -22.14
C ILE A 375 7.17 12.70 -21.55
N LEU A 376 6.91 11.46 -21.94
CA LEU A 376 7.65 10.30 -21.42
C LEU A 376 9.14 10.35 -21.74
N ASP A 377 9.53 10.97 -22.85
CA ASP A 377 10.94 11.15 -23.24
C ASP A 377 11.67 12.20 -22.39
N GLU A 378 10.93 13.13 -21.77
CA GLU A 378 11.49 14.17 -20.89
C GLU A 378 11.52 13.72 -19.41
N LEU A 379 10.79 12.66 -19.05
CA LEU A 379 10.73 12.16 -17.69
C LEU A 379 11.99 11.36 -17.31
N PRO A 380 12.47 11.47 -16.06
CA PRO A 380 13.53 10.61 -15.57
C PRO A 380 13.06 9.15 -15.54
N ALA A 381 13.98 8.18 -15.65
CA ALA A 381 13.69 6.74 -15.58
C ALA A 381 13.32 6.25 -14.14
N THR A 382 12.36 6.93 -13.52
CA THR A 382 11.79 6.66 -12.20
C THR A 382 10.29 6.86 -12.25
N PRO A 383 9.50 6.20 -11.37
CA PRO A 383 8.06 6.41 -11.31
C PRO A 383 7.68 7.90 -11.18
N PHE A 384 6.79 8.37 -12.06
CA PHE A 384 6.20 9.71 -12.00
C PHE A 384 4.73 9.59 -11.61
N VAL A 385 4.29 10.37 -10.62
CA VAL A 385 2.96 10.26 -10.00
C VAL A 385 2.39 11.64 -9.76
N SER A 386 1.13 11.84 -10.16
CA SER A 386 0.35 13.02 -9.79
C SER A 386 -1.13 12.64 -9.78
N ASP A 387 -1.89 13.12 -8.80
CA ASP A 387 -3.36 13.07 -8.82
C ASP A 387 -4.00 14.44 -9.14
N ALA A 388 -3.15 15.46 -9.35
CA ALA A 388 -3.50 16.86 -9.56
C ALA A 388 -2.62 17.50 -10.64
N LEU A 389 -2.43 16.82 -11.76
CA LEU A 389 -1.51 17.21 -12.84
C LEU A 389 -1.68 18.67 -13.31
N PRO A 390 -2.92 19.20 -13.48
CA PRO A 390 -3.13 20.61 -13.84
C PRO A 390 -2.65 21.62 -12.80
N LEU A 391 -2.56 21.23 -11.52
CA LEU A 391 -2.14 22.09 -10.42
C LEU A 391 -0.63 21.99 -10.17
N GLU A 392 -0.10 20.76 -10.17
CA GLU A 392 1.31 20.47 -9.86
C GLU A 392 2.23 20.69 -11.05
N HIS A 393 1.75 20.33 -12.26
CA HIS A 393 2.52 20.42 -13.50
C HIS A 393 1.71 21.06 -14.63
N PRO A 394 1.38 22.38 -14.55
CA PRO A 394 0.51 23.04 -15.51
C PRO A 394 1.00 22.96 -16.96
N GLN A 395 2.31 22.89 -17.18
CA GLN A 395 2.89 22.78 -18.53
C GLN A 395 2.59 21.42 -19.18
N LEU A 396 2.65 20.33 -18.40
CA LEU A 396 2.33 18.98 -18.88
C LEU A 396 0.82 18.82 -19.14
N ALA A 397 -0.01 19.45 -18.31
CA ALA A 397 -1.47 19.40 -18.44
C ALA A 397 -1.99 20.07 -19.72
N VAL A 398 -1.25 21.03 -20.29
CA VAL A 398 -1.60 21.63 -21.60
C VAL A 398 -1.48 20.61 -22.72
N GLU A 399 -0.47 19.73 -22.66
CA GLU A 399 -0.27 18.69 -23.66
C GLU A 399 -1.16 17.46 -23.44
N LEU A 400 -1.42 17.11 -22.17
CA LEU A 400 -2.31 16.01 -21.77
C LEU A 400 -3.71 16.51 -21.42
N ALA A 401 -4.37 17.15 -22.39
CA ALA A 401 -5.71 17.68 -22.21
C ALA A 401 -6.68 16.60 -21.71
N GLY A 402 -7.40 16.90 -20.62
CA GLY A 402 -8.35 15.99 -19.98
C GLY A 402 -7.76 15.03 -18.95
N VAL A 403 -6.44 15.07 -18.69
CA VAL A 403 -5.80 14.29 -17.63
C VAL A 403 -5.65 15.13 -16.37
N ALA A 404 -6.25 14.65 -15.28
CA ALA A 404 -6.05 15.22 -13.96
C ALA A 404 -5.11 14.36 -13.09
N GLY A 405 -5.02 13.05 -13.34
CA GLY A 405 -4.10 12.15 -12.64
C GLY A 405 -3.31 11.29 -13.59
N ILE A 406 -2.04 11.05 -13.28
CA ILE A 406 -1.13 10.21 -14.05
C ILE A 406 -0.21 9.40 -13.13
N VAL A 407 0.02 8.14 -13.49
CA VAL A 407 1.14 7.33 -12.98
C VAL A 407 1.88 6.77 -14.17
N ALA A 408 3.18 7.06 -14.29
CA ALA A 408 4.06 6.48 -15.31
C ALA A 408 5.18 5.70 -14.60
N VAL A 409 5.36 4.43 -14.94
CA VAL A 409 6.41 3.56 -14.40
C VAL A 409 7.31 3.03 -15.52
N PRO A 410 8.65 3.12 -15.40
CA PRO A 410 9.57 2.63 -16.42
C PRO A 410 9.64 1.10 -16.40
N LEU A 411 9.88 0.48 -17.56
CA LEU A 411 9.94 -0.98 -17.73
C LEU A 411 11.37 -1.48 -17.99
N LEU A 412 11.59 -2.23 -19.09
CA LEU A 412 12.84 -2.95 -19.34
C LEU A 412 13.90 -2.07 -19.98
N ASP A 413 13.61 -1.53 -21.17
CA ASP A 413 14.56 -0.71 -21.92
C ASP A 413 14.35 0.79 -21.64
N GLU A 414 15.37 1.60 -21.96
CA GLU A 414 15.24 3.05 -21.91
C GLU A 414 14.13 3.52 -22.85
N GLY A 415 13.13 4.18 -22.28
CA GLY A 415 11.94 4.62 -23.01
C GLY A 415 10.76 3.66 -22.94
N ASP A 416 10.87 2.48 -22.34
CA ASP A 416 9.70 1.63 -22.11
C ASP A 416 8.91 2.10 -20.88
N TRP A 417 7.59 2.25 -21.05
CA TRP A 417 6.73 2.83 -20.02
C TRP A 417 5.39 2.13 -19.93
N LEU A 418 4.92 1.92 -18.71
CA LEU A 418 3.53 1.64 -18.38
C LEU A 418 2.93 2.90 -17.75
N VAL A 419 1.82 3.39 -18.31
CA VAL A 419 1.17 4.63 -17.86
C VAL A 419 -0.30 4.38 -17.59
N PHE A 420 -0.81 4.95 -16.50
CA PHE A 420 -2.23 5.04 -16.20
C PHE A 420 -2.63 6.51 -16.10
N VAL A 421 -3.81 6.83 -16.61
CA VAL A 421 -4.37 8.19 -16.56
C VAL A 421 -5.77 8.19 -15.98
N ARG A 422 -6.08 9.27 -15.29
CA ARG A 422 -7.41 9.58 -14.78
C ARG A 422 -7.83 10.98 -15.20
N GLY A 423 -9.09 11.11 -15.59
CA GLY A 423 -9.74 12.37 -15.84
C GLY A 423 -10.02 13.14 -14.55
N GLU A 424 -10.46 14.37 -14.73
CA GLU A 424 -10.92 15.20 -13.62
C GLU A 424 -12.20 14.61 -13.04
N VAL A 425 -12.21 14.45 -11.71
CA VAL A 425 -13.42 14.14 -10.96
C VAL A 425 -13.69 15.37 -10.10
N ALA A 426 -14.83 16.01 -10.32
CA ALA A 426 -15.28 17.06 -9.40
C ALA A 426 -15.46 16.42 -8.02
N GLN A 427 -14.52 16.68 -7.12
CA GLN A 427 -14.59 16.20 -5.75
C GLN A 427 -15.41 17.21 -4.96
N HIS A 428 -16.46 16.74 -4.31
CA HIS A 428 -17.20 17.55 -3.35
C HIS A 428 -16.76 17.12 -1.95
N VAL A 429 -16.21 18.06 -1.19
CA VAL A 429 -15.99 17.85 0.23
C VAL A 429 -17.13 18.52 0.98
N ASP A 430 -17.92 17.70 1.67
CA ASP A 430 -19.04 18.18 2.48
C ASP A 430 -18.49 18.59 3.84
N TRP A 431 -18.26 19.89 4.04
CA TRP A 431 -17.78 20.41 5.31
C TRP A 431 -18.95 20.68 6.26
N LEU A 432 -18.71 20.48 7.56
CA LEU A 432 -19.63 20.90 8.59
C LEU A 432 -19.50 22.41 8.81
N GLY A 433 -20.36 23.19 8.16
CA GLY A 433 -20.35 24.66 8.20
C GLY A 433 -19.55 25.29 7.05
N ASP A 434 -19.93 26.50 6.68
CA ASP A 434 -19.21 27.32 5.68
C ASP A 434 -17.80 27.65 6.20
N GLN A 435 -16.78 27.27 5.43
CA GLN A 435 -15.37 27.42 5.79
C GLN A 435 -14.76 28.75 5.35
N THR A 436 -15.50 29.61 4.67
CA THR A 436 -15.01 30.93 4.24
C THR A 436 -14.73 31.87 5.42
N ALA A 437 -13.84 32.85 5.20
CA ALA A 437 -13.50 33.86 6.20
C ALA A 437 -14.73 34.68 6.65
N GLY A 438 -15.72 34.86 5.78
CA GLY A 438 -16.95 35.62 6.06
C GLY A 438 -17.88 34.99 7.11
N ASN A 439 -17.76 33.69 7.39
CA ASN A 439 -18.52 33.00 8.43
C ASN A 439 -17.88 33.11 9.83
N ARG A 440 -16.83 33.92 9.96
CA ARG A 440 -16.06 34.13 11.20
C ARG A 440 -15.93 35.63 11.50
N GLU A 441 -15.78 35.96 12.77
CA GLU A 441 -15.55 37.35 13.20
C GLU A 441 -14.06 37.74 13.12
N HIS A 442 -13.17 36.79 13.42
CA HIS A 442 -11.72 36.92 13.39
C HIS A 442 -11.10 35.53 13.12
N ALA A 443 -9.81 35.45 12.79
CA ALA A 443 -9.12 34.19 12.49
C ALA A 443 -9.26 33.11 13.61
N LEU A 444 -9.22 33.51 14.88
CA LEU A 444 -9.37 32.59 16.03
C LEU A 444 -10.83 32.34 16.45
N SER A 445 -11.80 33.01 15.83
CA SER A 445 -13.20 32.82 16.19
C SER A 445 -13.76 31.56 15.53
N PRO A 446 -14.50 30.72 16.28
CA PRO A 446 -15.20 29.60 15.67
C PRO A 446 -16.26 30.12 14.67
N ARG A 447 -16.55 29.30 13.67
CA ARG A 447 -17.58 29.58 12.66
C ARG A 447 -18.97 29.70 13.29
N ARG A 448 -19.85 30.51 12.68
CA ARG A 448 -21.21 30.77 13.19
C ARG A 448 -22.22 29.71 12.78
N SER A 449 -22.11 29.17 11.57
CA SER A 449 -22.98 28.10 11.07
C SER A 449 -22.26 26.75 10.96
N PHE A 450 -22.99 25.68 11.26
CA PHE A 450 -22.58 24.28 11.12
C PHE A 450 -23.46 23.50 10.13
N SER A 451 -24.32 24.20 9.35
CA SER A 451 -25.04 23.60 8.24
C SER A 451 -24.07 23.08 7.18
N SER A 452 -24.37 21.93 6.56
CA SER A 452 -23.53 21.36 5.49
C SER A 452 -23.18 22.38 4.41
N TRP A 453 -21.91 22.51 4.08
CA TRP A 453 -21.39 23.38 3.02
C TRP A 453 -20.49 22.55 2.10
N GLN A 454 -20.77 22.56 0.80
CA GLN A 454 -20.01 21.79 -0.17
C GLN A 454 -18.92 22.66 -0.79
N GLN A 455 -17.67 22.19 -0.70
CA GLN A 455 -16.58 22.73 -1.50
C GLN A 455 -16.44 21.90 -2.77
N SER A 456 -16.43 22.54 -3.93
CA SER A 456 -16.09 21.87 -5.19
C SER A 456 -14.60 22.03 -5.43
N VAL A 457 -13.87 20.92 -5.45
CA VAL A 457 -12.44 20.90 -5.78
C VAL A 457 -12.28 20.51 -7.24
N THR A 458 -11.56 21.34 -8.00
CA THR A 458 -11.34 21.16 -9.45
C THR A 458 -9.86 20.92 -9.78
N GLY A 459 -9.59 20.34 -10.96
CA GLY A 459 -8.24 20.04 -11.42
C GLY A 459 -7.58 18.83 -10.75
N ARG A 460 -8.36 17.97 -10.10
CA ARG A 460 -7.89 16.74 -9.44
C ARG A 460 -8.62 15.51 -9.98
N SER A 461 -7.93 14.38 -9.98
CA SER A 461 -8.49 13.05 -10.22
C SER A 461 -8.86 12.36 -8.91
N ALA A 462 -9.49 11.20 -8.97
CA ALA A 462 -9.54 10.31 -7.80
C ALA A 462 -8.11 9.95 -7.34
N PRO A 463 -7.81 9.95 -6.02
CA PRO A 463 -6.47 9.64 -5.53
C PRO A 463 -6.00 8.25 -5.95
N TRP A 464 -4.73 8.10 -6.33
CA TRP A 464 -4.15 6.79 -6.67
C TRP A 464 -4.13 5.87 -5.46
N GLY A 465 -3.78 6.42 -4.29
CA GLY A 465 -3.77 5.73 -3.00
C GLY A 465 -3.13 4.33 -3.11
N ARG A 466 -3.86 3.33 -2.65
CA ARG A 466 -3.47 1.92 -2.70
C ARG A 466 -3.20 1.35 -4.11
N HIS A 467 -3.74 1.94 -5.18
CA HIS A 467 -3.45 1.49 -6.56
C HIS A 467 -2.03 1.84 -7.00
N LEU A 468 -1.40 2.85 -6.41
CA LEU A 468 -0.02 3.22 -6.77
C LEU A 468 0.95 2.05 -6.54
N GLN A 469 0.85 1.38 -5.40
CA GLN A 469 1.66 0.20 -5.11
C GLN A 469 1.40 -0.92 -6.12
N ASP A 470 0.13 -1.18 -6.46
CA ASP A 470 -0.22 -2.22 -7.44
C ASP A 470 0.30 -1.90 -8.85
N ILE A 471 0.33 -0.63 -9.26
CA ILE A 471 0.88 -0.17 -10.54
C ILE A 471 2.39 -0.41 -10.58
N VAL A 472 3.10 -0.03 -9.51
CA VAL A 472 4.55 -0.22 -9.43
C VAL A 472 4.89 -1.70 -9.47
N GLU A 473 4.24 -2.53 -8.63
CA GLU A 473 4.45 -3.98 -8.59
C GLU A 473 4.12 -4.65 -9.94
N LEU A 474 3.06 -4.20 -10.63
CA LEU A 474 2.75 -4.68 -11.97
C LEU A 474 3.85 -4.33 -12.99
N GLY A 475 4.39 -3.10 -12.92
CA GLY A 475 5.53 -2.70 -13.75
C GLY A 475 6.77 -3.57 -13.52
N GLU A 476 7.05 -3.93 -12.26
CA GLU A 476 8.14 -4.84 -11.92
C GLU A 476 7.91 -6.27 -12.44
N ASP A 477 6.69 -6.79 -12.30
CA ASP A 477 6.29 -8.11 -12.80
C ASP A 477 6.40 -8.18 -14.34
N ILE A 478 5.96 -7.13 -15.04
CA ILE A 478 6.10 -7.01 -16.50
C ILE A 478 7.58 -6.96 -16.88
N ARG A 479 8.38 -6.08 -16.26
CA ARG A 479 9.82 -5.95 -16.53
C ARG A 479 10.56 -7.28 -16.34
N ALA A 480 10.30 -7.98 -15.23
CA ALA A 480 10.89 -9.27 -14.96
C ALA A 480 10.52 -10.31 -16.03
N THR A 481 9.26 -10.33 -16.46
CA THR A 481 8.78 -11.27 -17.49
C THR A 481 9.37 -10.95 -18.87
N LEU A 482 9.46 -9.67 -19.24
CA LEU A 482 10.12 -9.25 -20.48
C LEU A 482 11.60 -9.63 -20.49
N ALA A 483 12.31 -9.40 -19.39
CA ALA A 483 13.72 -9.82 -19.26
C ALA A 483 13.89 -11.33 -19.44
N GLN A 484 12.99 -12.14 -18.84
CA GLN A 484 12.99 -13.59 -19.01
C GLN A 484 12.74 -14.01 -20.47
N ARG A 485 11.83 -13.32 -21.18
CA ARG A 485 11.59 -13.59 -22.61
C ARG A 485 12.82 -13.29 -23.46
N VAL A 486 13.45 -12.13 -23.26
CA VAL A 486 14.68 -11.75 -23.97
C VAL A 486 15.80 -12.75 -23.68
N GLN A 487 15.95 -13.17 -22.42
CA GLN A 487 16.92 -14.22 -22.06
C GLN A 487 16.64 -15.56 -22.74
N ALA A 488 15.37 -15.98 -22.81
CA ALA A 488 14.98 -17.21 -23.49
C ALA A 488 15.23 -17.15 -25.00
N GLU A 489 14.94 -16.00 -25.64
CA GLU A 489 15.23 -15.77 -27.06
C GLU A 489 16.74 -15.77 -27.35
N LEU A 490 17.54 -15.11 -26.50
CA LEU A 490 19.00 -15.13 -26.60
C LEU A 490 19.57 -16.55 -26.38
N ALA A 491 18.99 -17.33 -25.47
CA ALA A 491 19.39 -18.72 -25.25
C ALA A 491 19.08 -19.61 -26.47
N GLU A 492 17.89 -19.47 -27.07
CA GLU A 492 17.54 -20.16 -28.32
C GLU A 492 18.51 -19.81 -29.46
N LEU A 493 18.86 -18.53 -29.62
CA LEU A 493 19.85 -18.10 -30.62
C LEU A 493 21.25 -18.68 -30.32
N ALA A 494 21.64 -18.77 -29.05
CA ALA A 494 22.91 -19.36 -28.65
C ALA A 494 22.97 -20.89 -28.87
N TRP A 495 21.83 -21.56 -29.06
CA TRP A 495 21.72 -23.00 -29.27
C TRP A 495 21.52 -23.42 -30.72
N ARG A 496 21.39 -22.47 -31.65
CA ARG A 496 21.20 -22.75 -33.08
C ARG A 496 22.44 -22.45 -33.91
N ASP A 497 22.59 -23.16 -35.01
CA ASP A 497 23.55 -22.86 -36.06
C ASP A 497 22.97 -21.78 -36.99
N PRO A 498 23.66 -20.63 -37.19
CA PRO A 498 23.10 -19.49 -37.90
C PRO A 498 22.86 -19.73 -39.39
N LEU A 499 23.54 -20.71 -40.01
CA LEU A 499 23.34 -21.05 -41.42
C LEU A 499 22.17 -22.01 -41.60
N THR A 500 22.17 -23.13 -40.89
CA THR A 500 21.23 -24.24 -41.14
C THR A 500 19.95 -24.16 -40.29
N GLY A 501 19.94 -23.38 -39.21
CA GLY A 501 18.83 -23.31 -38.24
C GLY A 501 18.70 -24.54 -37.33
N LEU A 502 19.51 -25.58 -37.56
CA LEU A 502 19.64 -26.76 -36.70
C LEU A 502 20.23 -26.38 -35.34
N HIS A 503 20.15 -27.30 -34.39
CA HIS A 503 20.89 -27.14 -33.14
C HIS A 503 22.40 -27.14 -33.40
N ASN A 504 23.15 -26.37 -32.62
CA ASN A 504 24.61 -26.29 -32.74
C ASN A 504 25.33 -27.27 -31.81
N ARG A 505 26.65 -27.37 -31.98
CA ARG A 505 27.52 -28.20 -31.14
C ARG A 505 27.34 -27.99 -29.64
N ARG A 506 27.19 -26.74 -29.19
CA ARG A 506 27.05 -26.43 -27.76
C ARG A 506 25.76 -27.03 -27.20
N PHE A 507 24.63 -26.85 -27.90
CA PHE A 507 23.36 -27.47 -27.53
C PHE A 507 23.48 -28.99 -27.38
N LEU A 508 24.15 -29.65 -28.33
CA LEU A 508 24.34 -31.10 -28.28
C LEU A 508 25.14 -31.54 -27.05
N GLN A 509 26.23 -30.83 -26.74
CA GLN A 509 27.06 -31.17 -25.58
C GLN A 509 26.27 -31.06 -24.29
N ASP A 510 25.62 -29.90 -24.05
CA ASP A 510 24.83 -29.66 -22.85
C ASP A 510 23.68 -30.69 -22.73
N ARG A 511 22.96 -30.96 -23.84
CA ARG A 511 21.80 -31.87 -23.82
C ARG A 511 22.17 -33.35 -23.68
N LEU A 512 23.29 -33.77 -24.27
CA LEU A 512 23.75 -35.15 -24.19
C LEU A 512 24.32 -35.46 -22.80
N ASP A 513 24.97 -34.49 -22.14
CA ASP A 513 25.39 -34.59 -20.74
C ASP A 513 24.18 -34.83 -19.82
N GLU A 514 23.12 -34.03 -19.95
CA GLU A 514 21.88 -34.22 -19.18
C GLU A 514 21.25 -35.62 -19.39
N LEU A 515 21.13 -36.05 -20.64
CA LEU A 515 20.51 -37.35 -20.98
C LEU A 515 21.30 -38.55 -20.43
N LEU A 516 22.63 -38.45 -20.41
CA LEU A 516 23.50 -39.49 -19.87
C LEU A 516 23.54 -39.48 -18.33
N GLU A 517 23.30 -38.33 -17.69
CA GLU A 517 23.12 -38.23 -16.24
C GLU A 517 21.79 -38.81 -15.75
N GLU A 518 20.71 -38.63 -16.51
CA GLU A 518 19.36 -39.15 -16.19
C GLU A 518 19.21 -40.68 -16.41
N GLU A 519 20.28 -41.39 -16.79
CA GLU A 519 20.31 -42.83 -17.11
C GLU A 519 19.25 -43.25 -18.16
N VAL A 520 19.00 -42.40 -19.16
CA VAL A 520 18.08 -42.71 -20.27
C VAL A 520 18.63 -43.90 -21.07
N LEU A 521 17.88 -45.00 -21.14
CA LEU A 521 18.25 -46.20 -21.90
C LEU A 521 18.03 -46.01 -23.41
N GLY A 522 18.96 -46.54 -24.21
CA GLY A 522 18.84 -46.58 -25.68
C GLY A 522 19.21 -45.25 -26.36
N VAL A 523 20.30 -44.62 -25.95
CA VAL A 523 20.87 -43.44 -26.61
C VAL A 523 21.86 -43.91 -27.68
N ALA A 524 21.68 -43.44 -28.91
CA ALA A 524 22.62 -43.67 -30.00
C ALA A 524 23.00 -42.35 -30.70
N VAL A 525 24.26 -42.25 -31.10
CA VAL A 525 24.83 -41.11 -31.82
C VAL A 525 25.24 -41.56 -33.21
N VAL A 526 24.76 -40.84 -34.21
CA VAL A 526 25.20 -40.93 -35.60
C VAL A 526 26.03 -39.68 -35.90
N PHE A 527 27.32 -39.86 -36.15
CA PHE A 527 28.22 -38.78 -36.55
C PHE A 527 28.44 -38.84 -38.06
N LEU A 528 28.16 -37.74 -38.78
CA LEU A 528 28.21 -37.66 -40.23
C LEU A 528 29.18 -36.55 -40.68
N ASP A 529 29.89 -36.81 -41.77
CA ASP A 529 30.69 -35.81 -42.47
C ASP A 529 30.49 -35.94 -43.98
N LEU A 530 30.38 -34.79 -44.65
CA LEU A 530 30.14 -34.72 -46.09
C LEU A 530 31.42 -35.03 -46.89
N ASP A 531 31.34 -36.08 -47.70
CA ASP A 531 32.46 -36.53 -48.51
C ASP A 531 32.80 -35.53 -49.62
N GLY A 532 33.97 -34.90 -49.52
CA GLY A 532 34.48 -34.03 -50.58
C GLY A 532 33.85 -32.63 -50.61
N PHE A 533 33.21 -32.20 -49.51
CA PHE A 533 32.59 -30.87 -49.44
C PHE A 533 33.56 -29.71 -49.72
N LYS A 534 34.84 -29.85 -49.39
CA LYS A 534 35.86 -28.87 -49.76
C LYS A 534 35.98 -28.69 -51.28
N GLU A 535 35.89 -29.77 -52.06
CA GLU A 535 35.95 -29.72 -53.53
C GLU A 535 34.72 -28.99 -54.08
N VAL A 536 33.55 -29.11 -53.42
CA VAL A 536 32.35 -28.34 -53.76
C VAL A 536 32.60 -26.85 -53.57
N ASN A 537 33.16 -26.44 -52.42
CA ASN A 537 33.50 -25.03 -52.18
C ASN A 537 34.56 -24.51 -53.16
N ASP A 538 35.61 -25.29 -53.41
CA ASP A 538 36.72 -24.89 -54.29
C ASP A 538 36.27 -24.78 -55.77
N THR A 539 35.26 -25.56 -56.18
CA THR A 539 34.76 -25.61 -57.57
C THR A 539 33.59 -24.65 -57.82
N HIS A 540 32.62 -24.59 -56.90
CA HIS A 540 31.34 -23.89 -57.08
C HIS A 540 31.19 -22.66 -56.18
N GLY A 541 32.16 -22.39 -55.30
CA GLY A 541 32.16 -21.25 -54.39
C GLY A 541 31.44 -21.50 -53.07
N HIS A 542 31.67 -20.60 -52.11
CA HIS A 542 31.14 -20.73 -50.74
C HIS A 542 29.61 -20.60 -50.67
N GLU A 543 28.98 -19.75 -51.50
CA GLU A 543 27.51 -19.64 -51.54
C GLU A 543 26.85 -20.96 -51.98
N ALA A 544 27.48 -21.68 -52.91
CA ALA A 544 27.02 -23.01 -53.31
C ALA A 544 27.22 -24.05 -52.20
N GLY A 545 28.34 -23.97 -51.48
CA GLY A 545 28.57 -24.79 -50.28
C GLY A 545 27.53 -24.55 -49.19
N ASP A 546 27.16 -23.29 -48.93
CA ASP A 546 26.12 -22.92 -47.96
C ASP A 546 24.75 -23.46 -48.36
N ALA A 547 24.39 -23.39 -49.65
CA ALA A 547 23.17 -23.98 -50.19
C ALA A 547 23.16 -25.52 -50.02
N VAL A 548 24.30 -26.19 -50.22
CA VAL A 548 24.45 -27.62 -49.96
C VAL A 548 24.25 -27.94 -48.47
N LEU A 549 24.85 -27.17 -47.56
CA LEU A 549 24.69 -27.38 -46.12
C LEU A 549 23.24 -27.18 -45.65
N LEU A 550 22.54 -26.20 -46.20
CA LEU A 550 21.11 -25.99 -45.97
C LEU A 550 20.28 -27.19 -46.42
N ALA A 551 20.51 -27.68 -47.64
CA ALA A 551 19.78 -28.83 -48.19
C ALA A 551 20.09 -30.13 -47.43
N VAL A 552 21.34 -30.34 -47.04
CA VAL A 552 21.77 -31.46 -46.18
C VAL A 552 21.04 -31.40 -44.85
N GLY A 553 21.04 -30.25 -44.17
CA GLY A 553 20.35 -30.08 -42.90
C GLY A 553 18.86 -30.46 -42.99
N GLN A 554 18.17 -29.99 -44.03
CA GLN A 554 16.76 -30.32 -44.27
C GLN A 554 16.54 -31.83 -44.51
N ARG A 555 17.38 -32.48 -45.30
CA ARG A 555 17.28 -33.91 -45.60
C ARG A 555 17.57 -34.79 -44.39
N LEU A 556 18.55 -34.40 -43.57
CA LEU A 556 18.85 -35.07 -42.32
C LEU A 556 17.70 -34.93 -41.32
N SER A 557 17.12 -33.73 -41.19
CA SER A 557 15.92 -33.52 -40.36
C SER A 557 14.71 -34.33 -40.84
N ALA A 558 14.48 -34.43 -42.15
CA ALA A 558 13.40 -35.25 -42.70
C ALA A 558 13.64 -36.76 -42.52
N SER A 559 14.91 -37.17 -42.41
CA SER A 559 15.31 -38.56 -42.17
C SER A 559 15.27 -38.94 -40.69
N ALA A 560 15.20 -37.97 -39.77
CA ALA A 560 15.15 -38.18 -38.33
C ALA A 560 13.70 -38.30 -37.82
N ARG A 561 13.49 -38.93 -36.67
CA ARG A 561 12.18 -38.96 -36.00
C ARG A 561 11.95 -37.66 -35.21
N SER A 562 10.70 -37.42 -34.80
CA SER A 562 10.36 -36.29 -33.92
C SER A 562 11.03 -36.34 -32.53
N SER A 563 11.49 -37.52 -32.11
CA SER A 563 12.24 -37.74 -30.87
C SER A 563 13.75 -37.60 -31.03
N ASP A 564 14.24 -37.56 -32.27
CA ASP A 564 15.67 -37.53 -32.57
C ASP A 564 16.13 -36.08 -32.70
N MET A 565 17.38 -35.79 -32.33
CA MET A 565 17.96 -34.45 -32.40
C MET A 565 18.94 -34.38 -33.57
N VAL A 566 18.75 -33.42 -34.47
CA VAL A 566 19.68 -33.17 -35.60
C VAL A 566 20.46 -31.89 -35.31
N VAL A 567 21.79 -32.02 -35.33
CA VAL A 567 22.73 -31.00 -34.89
C VAL A 567 23.75 -30.78 -36.00
N ARG A 568 24.12 -29.53 -36.26
CA ARG A 568 25.34 -29.21 -37.02
C ARG A 568 26.50 -29.07 -36.04
N TRP A 569 27.47 -29.97 -36.13
CA TRP A 569 28.59 -30.02 -35.20
C TRP A 569 29.66 -28.97 -35.53
N GLY A 570 29.88 -28.70 -36.83
CA GLY A 570 30.77 -27.65 -37.31
C GLY A 570 31.20 -27.94 -38.75
N GLY A 571 31.45 -26.89 -39.55
CA GLY A 571 31.84 -27.07 -40.95
C GLY A 571 30.81 -27.89 -41.73
N ASP A 572 31.24 -29.05 -42.21
CA ASP A 572 30.49 -30.07 -42.94
C ASP A 572 30.11 -31.31 -42.11
N GLU A 573 30.26 -31.24 -40.79
CA GLU A 573 29.94 -32.31 -39.85
C GLU A 573 28.55 -32.11 -39.22
N PHE A 574 27.79 -33.20 -39.16
CA PHE A 574 26.44 -33.26 -38.58
C PHE A 574 26.33 -34.43 -37.60
N VAL A 575 25.47 -34.29 -36.60
CA VAL A 575 25.20 -35.34 -35.61
C VAL A 575 23.71 -35.56 -35.49
N ILE A 576 23.30 -36.83 -35.46
CA ILE A 576 21.93 -37.23 -35.11
C ILE A 576 21.98 -38.01 -33.80
N VAL A 577 21.29 -37.53 -32.78
CA VAL A 577 21.08 -38.27 -31.53
C VAL A 577 19.72 -38.95 -31.59
N CYS A 578 19.72 -40.27 -31.46
CA CYS A 578 18.54 -41.10 -31.51
C CYS A 578 18.21 -41.58 -30.09
N LEU A 579 16.97 -41.39 -29.64
CA LEU A 579 16.53 -41.73 -28.28
C LEU A 579 15.58 -42.93 -28.28
N GLY A 580 15.78 -43.85 -27.33
CA GLY A 580 14.96 -45.05 -27.18
C GLY A 580 15.12 -46.04 -28.33
N VAL A 581 16.34 -46.18 -28.86
CA VAL A 581 16.64 -47.03 -30.02
C VAL A 581 17.74 -48.03 -29.68
N ASP A 582 17.67 -49.21 -30.30
CA ASP A 582 18.79 -50.15 -30.29
C ASP A 582 19.79 -49.84 -31.42
N ALA A 583 20.93 -50.54 -31.40
CA ALA A 583 21.99 -50.40 -32.39
C ALA A 583 21.51 -50.61 -33.84
N ALA A 584 20.58 -51.54 -34.06
CA ALA A 584 20.08 -51.87 -35.39
C ALA A 584 19.23 -50.73 -35.96
N HIS A 585 18.31 -50.19 -35.16
CA HIS A 585 17.47 -49.05 -35.55
C HIS A 585 18.28 -47.76 -35.71
N ALA A 586 19.30 -47.53 -34.88
CA ALA A 586 20.22 -46.41 -35.06
C ALA A 586 20.97 -46.51 -36.40
N HIS A 587 21.40 -47.72 -36.77
CA HIS A 587 22.05 -47.97 -38.06
C HIS A 587 21.10 -47.74 -39.25
N GLU A 588 19.83 -48.13 -39.13
CA GLU A 588 18.80 -47.86 -40.14
C GLU A 588 18.57 -46.35 -40.34
N ILE A 589 18.53 -45.56 -39.27
CA ILE A 589 18.43 -44.10 -39.36
C ILE A 589 19.66 -43.54 -40.08
N ALA A 590 20.85 -43.97 -39.70
CA ALA A 590 22.09 -43.52 -40.33
C ALA A 590 22.13 -43.87 -41.83
N ALA A 591 21.72 -45.08 -42.20
CA ALA A 591 21.68 -45.53 -43.59
C ALA A 591 20.68 -44.73 -44.42
N ARG A 592 19.48 -44.46 -43.85
CA ARG A 592 18.48 -43.59 -44.47
C ARG A 592 19.00 -42.16 -44.63
N ALA A 593 19.64 -41.61 -43.60
CA ALA A 593 20.22 -40.28 -43.63
C ALA A 593 21.28 -40.17 -44.74
N VAL A 594 22.23 -41.10 -44.82
CA VAL A 594 23.26 -41.13 -45.88
C VAL A 594 22.62 -41.28 -47.27
N SER A 595 21.68 -42.21 -47.45
CA SER A 595 21.00 -42.43 -48.74
C SER A 595 20.22 -41.20 -49.20
N SER A 596 19.60 -40.44 -48.28
CA SER A 596 18.89 -39.20 -48.63
C SER A 596 19.80 -38.13 -49.24
N LEU A 597 21.11 -38.20 -48.99
CA LEU A 597 22.07 -37.23 -49.52
C LEU A 597 22.51 -37.55 -50.95
N GLU A 598 22.33 -38.78 -51.43
CA GLU A 598 22.70 -39.21 -52.79
C GLU A 598 21.89 -38.49 -53.88
N ASP A 599 20.68 -38.03 -53.56
CA ASP A 599 19.85 -37.27 -54.48
C ASP A 599 20.53 -35.93 -54.85
N PRO A 600 20.60 -35.51 -56.12
CA PRO A 600 21.24 -34.26 -56.50
C PRO A 600 20.64 -33.03 -55.79
N ILE A 601 21.49 -32.13 -55.30
CA ILE A 601 21.10 -30.87 -54.67
C ILE A 601 21.12 -29.76 -55.72
N GLY A 602 19.98 -29.11 -55.93
CA GLY A 602 19.89 -27.96 -56.83
C GLY A 602 20.49 -26.71 -56.21
N VAL A 603 21.51 -26.16 -56.85
CA VAL A 603 22.15 -24.90 -56.46
C VAL A 603 22.18 -24.00 -57.69
N GLU A 604 21.38 -22.94 -57.68
CA GLU A 604 21.14 -22.04 -58.83
C GLU A 604 20.84 -22.76 -60.17
N HIS A 605 21.86 -22.96 -61.01
CA HIS A 605 21.76 -23.54 -62.36
C HIS A 605 22.46 -24.92 -62.47
N GLU A 606 22.95 -25.47 -61.36
CA GLU A 606 23.71 -26.71 -61.32
C GLU A 606 23.11 -27.73 -60.34
N LEU A 607 23.42 -29.00 -60.58
CA LEU A 607 23.05 -30.10 -59.70
C LEU A 607 24.33 -30.66 -59.08
N ILE A 608 24.45 -30.54 -57.76
CA ILE A 608 25.61 -30.99 -57.00
C ILE A 608 25.25 -32.31 -56.33
N CYS A 609 26.02 -33.36 -56.61
CA CYS A 609 25.91 -34.64 -55.92
C CYS A 609 26.95 -34.71 -54.81
N ILE A 610 26.51 -34.99 -53.59
CA ILE A 610 27.38 -35.17 -52.44
C ILE A 610 26.97 -36.43 -51.69
N THR A 611 27.93 -37.13 -51.08
CA THR A 611 27.65 -38.26 -50.19
C THR A 611 28.11 -37.92 -48.79
N ALA A 612 27.73 -38.72 -47.80
CA ALA A 612 28.27 -38.61 -46.45
C ALA A 612 28.81 -39.96 -45.98
N SER A 613 29.83 -39.88 -45.14
CA SER A 613 30.28 -41.01 -44.35
C SER A 613 29.72 -40.87 -42.94
N ALA A 614 29.15 -41.95 -42.39
CA ALA A 614 28.51 -41.94 -41.08
C ALA A 614 29.09 -43.00 -40.13
N GLY A 615 29.23 -42.65 -38.86
CA GLY A 615 29.61 -43.52 -37.76
C GLY A 615 28.48 -43.64 -36.75
N VAL A 616 28.12 -44.85 -36.33
CA VAL A 616 27.01 -45.10 -35.41
C VAL A 616 27.50 -45.78 -34.16
N VAL A 617 27.23 -45.19 -33.00
CA VAL A 617 27.51 -45.78 -31.69
C VAL A 617 26.28 -45.68 -30.81
N SER A 618 25.89 -46.80 -30.23
CA SER A 618 24.78 -46.93 -29.28
C SER A 618 25.32 -47.40 -27.95
N VAL A 619 24.80 -46.83 -26.85
CA VAL A 619 25.27 -47.14 -25.50
C VAL A 619 24.13 -47.59 -24.59
N ASP A 620 24.38 -48.72 -23.92
CA ASP A 620 23.49 -49.31 -22.92
C ASP A 620 24.10 -49.26 -21.50
N SER A 621 25.22 -48.54 -21.35
CA SER A 621 25.97 -48.39 -20.10
C SER A 621 26.50 -46.97 -19.94
N ARG A 622 26.81 -46.57 -18.71
CA ARG A 622 27.30 -45.23 -18.38
C ARG A 622 28.58 -44.90 -19.15
N VAL A 623 28.50 -43.91 -20.03
CA VAL A 623 29.62 -43.31 -20.78
C VAL A 623 29.52 -41.79 -20.66
N THR A 624 30.62 -41.11 -20.90
CA THR A 624 30.60 -39.64 -21.02
C THR A 624 30.24 -39.21 -22.45
N THR A 625 29.71 -38.00 -22.60
CA THR A 625 29.43 -37.38 -23.91
C THR A 625 30.65 -37.40 -24.84
N THR A 626 31.82 -37.07 -24.31
CA THR A 626 33.08 -37.08 -25.08
C THR A 626 33.42 -38.46 -25.59
N GLU A 627 33.36 -39.50 -24.75
CA GLU A 627 33.65 -40.87 -25.16
C GLU A 627 32.68 -41.37 -26.24
N LEU A 628 31.40 -41.02 -26.13
CA LEU A 628 30.36 -41.40 -27.08
C LEU A 628 30.58 -40.74 -28.45
N LEU A 629 30.86 -39.44 -28.46
CA LEU A 629 31.11 -38.69 -29.69
C LEU A 629 32.43 -39.13 -30.36
N ASP A 630 33.50 -39.33 -29.59
CA ASP A 630 34.80 -39.78 -30.12
C ASP A 630 34.73 -41.18 -30.72
N ALA A 631 33.91 -42.07 -30.12
CA ALA A 631 33.67 -43.40 -30.66
C ALA A 631 32.89 -43.34 -31.99
N ALA A 632 31.88 -42.48 -32.08
CA ALA A 632 31.11 -42.27 -33.30
C ALA A 632 31.94 -41.63 -34.42
N ASP A 633 32.76 -40.63 -34.11
CA ASP A 633 33.72 -40.03 -35.06
C ASP A 633 34.73 -41.08 -35.56
N SER A 634 35.27 -41.90 -34.65
CA SER A 634 36.17 -43.00 -35.01
C SER A 634 35.50 -44.03 -35.94
N ALA A 635 34.20 -44.30 -35.76
CA ALA A 635 33.42 -45.15 -36.66
C ALA A 635 33.22 -44.48 -38.03
N MET A 636 32.88 -43.19 -38.06
CA MET A 636 32.72 -42.41 -39.28
C MET A 636 34.03 -42.38 -40.09
N TYR A 637 35.18 -42.26 -39.44
CA TYR A 637 36.47 -42.29 -40.10
C TYR A 637 36.78 -43.67 -40.74
N ARG A 638 36.33 -44.77 -40.12
CA ARG A 638 36.40 -46.12 -40.74
C ARG A 638 35.54 -46.19 -42.00
N ALA A 639 34.34 -45.61 -41.98
CA ALA A 639 33.47 -45.53 -43.16
C ALA A 639 34.15 -44.77 -44.32
N LYS A 640 34.77 -43.61 -44.03
CA LYS A 640 35.54 -42.85 -45.03
C LYS A 640 36.64 -43.69 -45.68
N ARG A 641 37.46 -44.40 -44.88
CA ARG A 641 38.58 -45.22 -45.41
C ARG A 641 38.13 -46.46 -46.18
N ALA A 642 36.95 -46.98 -45.87
CA ALA A 642 36.39 -48.15 -46.55
C ALA A 642 35.79 -47.83 -47.93
N GLY A 643 35.77 -46.55 -48.33
CA GLY A 643 35.38 -46.11 -49.67
C GLY A 643 34.23 -45.11 -49.72
N LYS A 644 34.05 -44.30 -48.66
CA LYS A 644 33.07 -43.20 -48.55
C LYS A 644 31.59 -43.64 -48.76
N GLY A 645 30.65 -42.72 -48.58
CA GLY A 645 29.22 -42.91 -48.89
C GLY A 645 28.56 -44.08 -48.15
N ARG A 646 28.92 -44.31 -46.89
CA ARG A 646 28.46 -45.50 -46.14
C ARG A 646 28.42 -45.26 -44.64
N VAL A 647 27.81 -46.21 -43.95
CA VAL A 647 27.71 -46.26 -42.49
C VAL A 647 28.69 -47.29 -41.93
N SER A 648 29.39 -46.96 -40.85
CA SER A 648 30.14 -47.92 -40.02
C SER A 648 29.62 -47.87 -38.59
N ALA A 649 29.59 -49.02 -37.93
CA ALA A 649 29.53 -49.09 -36.46
C ALA A 649 30.95 -49.19 -35.89
#